data_AF-A0A8T0FCZ7-F1
#
_entry.id   AF-A0A8T0FCZ7-F1
#
_cell.length_a   1.000
_cell.length_b   1.000
_cell.length_c   1.000
_cell.angle_alpha   90.00
_cell.angle_beta   90.00
_cell.angle_gamma   90.00
#
_symmetry.space_group_name_H-M   'P 1'
#
loop_
_entity.id
_entity.type
_entity.pdbx_description
1 polymer ?
#
loop_
_entity_poly.entity_id
_entity_poly.type
_entity_poly.pdbx_seq_one_letter_code
_entity_poly.pdbx_strand_id
1 'polypeptide(L)'
;MLEHRQTLMENYQLTPELAAACEKDVQHFCGRRLELGGKTLHCLMDHAKPSRLDGGRISDSCRRELESLLKQSDVGEDWRVDPVLQEACQPVVDAVCSREKPGEGRVMSCLMKHFDSNHMTEDCKEKLLQIQYFVARDFKLDPVLYKRCRKEAETYCHAKKEWYDKPSRMDPERGPIVLPCLYRYAYHPDKNVQLSRECLYEVRRVMRQRAVSVDLLPEIEEPCLLDLTKFCNENVEKGEEMVCLQKNLKDLSPECQKAVSNFTEEESEHLELNYPLFFSCSTILHKHCNDLLAKDVDQGDLIQCLILHKNEPEMKMNPKCRISVEHFQLISLKNYKFSYKFKEACKKDVLHLCKNVKTKPEVISCLSGIVTNDTVFEKTHRVSRECRQQLKFELFEREENIKLDPVLNSACADDQKKFCFNVRHEEAQMLECLKNHQKDLSSSCHKIIFNREKEEMIDNSIDYALISTCKPMIKKFCSDTEMTQILECLKEKRDDNGMERTCRKIILKRMVEQHSDYRLNPRLKQACIRDIPKFCSSVIAENKDATEFEGKVTGCLKQQYRKNKRLSRLCENEIVRLMRDVAQDYNLDPQLVHACSTEVQQKCADEPNIEECLKIKFQKKELENSDCRREVARLIFEGKADIQSDPLLYRICVTDIKHFCSDIPAGHGRQLSCLLTILEGDTPSASLSEECRTMLSKRVEMFEYAAQVAPAETVEELIRQVANSPSRNYFIVVILGCLTGIFIGGLFCGRVTKRVPISMKNK
;
A
#
# COMPACT_ATOMS: atom_id res chain seq x y z
N MET A 1 -38.54 46.44 -14.98
CA MET A 1 -37.48 45.63 -15.62
C MET A 1 -37.61 44.15 -15.25
N LEU A 2 -37.70 43.79 -13.97
CA LEU A 2 -37.90 42.39 -13.55
C LEU A 2 -39.21 41.79 -14.10
N GLU A 3 -40.34 42.47 -13.91
CA GLU A 3 -41.66 42.03 -14.42
C GLU A 3 -41.65 41.77 -15.93
N HIS A 4 -40.99 42.65 -16.71
CA HIS A 4 -40.87 42.46 -18.16
C HIS A 4 -40.09 41.19 -18.52
N ARG A 5 -38.95 40.96 -17.85
CA ARG A 5 -38.13 39.74 -18.04
C ARG A 5 -38.92 38.49 -17.64
N GLN A 6 -39.70 38.58 -16.57
CA GLN A 6 -40.57 37.50 -16.11
C GLN A 6 -41.67 37.19 -17.11
N THR A 7 -42.32 38.22 -17.70
CA THR A 7 -43.35 38.01 -18.73
C THR A 7 -42.79 37.26 -19.96
N LEU A 8 -41.54 37.52 -20.35
CA LEU A 8 -40.87 36.79 -21.44
C LEU A 8 -40.66 35.30 -21.11
N MET A 9 -40.38 34.96 -19.85
CA MET A 9 -40.26 33.58 -19.37
C MET A 9 -41.62 32.91 -19.10
N GLU A 10 -42.68 33.68 -18.86
CA GLU A 10 -44.04 33.15 -18.66
C GLU A 10 -44.69 32.74 -19.98
N ASN A 11 -44.45 33.51 -21.05
CA ASN A 11 -45.07 33.28 -22.35
C ASN A 11 -44.08 33.42 -23.52
N TYR A 12 -43.61 32.29 -24.01
CA TYR A 12 -42.68 32.21 -25.14
C TYR A 12 -43.25 32.79 -26.45
N GLN A 13 -44.58 32.87 -26.60
CA GLN A 13 -45.22 33.45 -27.79
C GLN A 13 -44.98 34.94 -27.94
N LEU A 14 -44.58 35.62 -26.85
CA LEU A 14 -44.19 37.04 -26.88
C LEU A 14 -42.85 37.27 -27.58
N THR A 15 -42.12 36.20 -27.91
CA THR A 15 -40.88 36.23 -28.70
C THR A 15 -41.16 35.55 -30.05
N PRO A 16 -41.55 36.30 -31.10
CA PRO A 16 -41.99 35.72 -32.38
C PRO A 16 -40.96 34.80 -33.04
N GLU A 17 -39.68 35.14 -32.93
CA GLU A 17 -38.56 34.37 -33.47
C GLU A 17 -38.48 32.98 -32.82
N LEU A 18 -38.61 32.93 -31.48
CA LEU A 18 -38.63 31.71 -30.71
C LEU A 18 -39.86 30.86 -31.02
N ALA A 19 -41.03 31.49 -31.07
CA ALA A 19 -42.29 30.81 -31.36
C ALA A 19 -42.26 30.12 -32.74
N ALA A 20 -41.73 30.82 -33.75
CA ALA A 20 -41.57 30.28 -35.10
C ALA A 20 -40.50 29.16 -35.16
N ALA A 21 -39.38 29.33 -34.47
CA ALA A 21 -38.30 28.34 -34.47
C ALA A 21 -38.67 27.03 -33.75
N CYS A 22 -39.48 27.11 -32.68
CA CYS A 22 -39.84 25.97 -31.83
C CYS A 22 -41.19 25.33 -32.16
N GLU A 23 -41.96 25.83 -33.13
CA GLU A 23 -43.35 25.39 -33.37
C GLU A 23 -43.46 23.86 -33.54
N LYS A 24 -42.59 23.26 -34.36
CA LYS A 24 -42.58 21.81 -34.61
C LYS A 24 -42.11 21.02 -33.39
N ASP A 25 -41.12 21.57 -32.67
CA ASP A 25 -40.55 20.92 -31.48
C ASP A 25 -41.57 20.89 -30.34
N VAL A 26 -42.35 21.96 -30.13
CA VAL A 26 -43.45 22.00 -29.16
C VAL A 26 -44.49 20.93 -29.49
N GLN A 27 -44.91 20.81 -30.75
CA GLN A 27 -45.90 19.81 -31.16
C GLN A 27 -45.40 18.38 -30.97
N HIS A 28 -44.10 18.14 -31.19
CA HIS A 28 -43.51 16.81 -31.12
C HIS A 28 -43.20 16.37 -29.70
N PHE A 29 -42.62 17.25 -28.89
CA PHE A 29 -42.10 16.92 -27.55
C PHE A 29 -43.05 17.32 -26.41
N CYS A 30 -43.73 18.48 -26.51
CA CYS A 30 -44.51 19.07 -25.41
C CYS A 30 -46.03 18.90 -25.55
N GLY A 31 -46.50 18.29 -26.64
CA GLY A 31 -47.91 18.07 -26.92
C GLY A 31 -48.64 19.29 -27.51
N ARG A 32 -49.94 19.14 -27.76
CA ARG A 32 -50.76 20.16 -28.47
C ARG A 32 -51.31 21.27 -27.59
N ARG A 33 -51.28 21.14 -26.25
CA ARG A 33 -51.79 22.17 -25.33
C ARG A 33 -50.63 22.98 -24.80
N LEU A 34 -50.61 24.27 -25.16
CA LEU A 34 -49.65 25.22 -24.62
C LEU A 34 -49.96 25.45 -23.14
N GLU A 35 -48.99 25.12 -22.29
CA GLU A 35 -49.08 25.40 -20.87
C GLU A 35 -48.48 26.78 -20.58
N LEU A 36 -49.29 27.66 -19.99
CA LEU A 36 -48.93 29.01 -19.56
C LEU A 36 -48.05 28.97 -18.30
N GLY A 37 -47.36 30.08 -18.03
CA GLY A 37 -46.52 30.23 -16.83
C GLY A 37 -45.17 29.54 -16.96
N GLY A 38 -44.56 29.56 -18.15
CA GLY A 38 -43.20 29.06 -18.39
C GLY A 38 -43.05 27.54 -18.57
N LYS A 39 -44.11 26.74 -18.33
CA LYS A 39 -44.04 25.27 -18.44
C LYS A 39 -43.65 24.76 -19.83
N THR A 40 -44.14 25.40 -20.89
CA THR A 40 -43.75 25.07 -22.28
C THR A 40 -42.25 25.30 -22.50
N LEU A 41 -41.68 26.38 -21.95
CA LEU A 41 -40.24 26.64 -22.02
C LEU A 41 -39.45 25.57 -21.27
N HIS A 42 -39.86 25.20 -20.06
CA HIS A 42 -39.19 24.13 -19.31
C HIS A 42 -39.28 22.77 -20.00
N CYS A 43 -40.40 22.44 -20.65
CA CYS A 43 -40.47 21.24 -21.48
C CYS A 43 -39.47 21.29 -22.64
N LEU A 44 -39.39 22.40 -23.38
CA LEU A 44 -38.40 22.55 -24.45
C LEU A 44 -36.96 22.49 -23.92
N MET A 45 -36.67 23.10 -22.77
CA MET A 45 -35.37 23.04 -22.11
C MET A 45 -35.05 21.61 -21.66
N ASP A 46 -36.03 20.86 -21.17
CA ASP A 46 -35.86 19.46 -20.82
C ASP A 46 -35.49 18.61 -22.04
N HIS A 47 -36.06 18.90 -23.20
CA HIS A 47 -35.76 18.25 -24.47
C HIS A 47 -34.60 18.89 -25.25
N ALA A 48 -33.88 19.85 -24.65
CA ALA A 48 -32.66 20.44 -25.23
C ALA A 48 -31.44 19.54 -25.09
N LYS A 49 -31.44 18.67 -24.06
CA LYS A 49 -30.48 17.59 -23.90
C LYS A 49 -30.83 16.43 -24.84
N PRO A 50 -29.83 15.74 -25.42
CA PRO A 50 -30.11 14.53 -26.18
C PRO A 50 -30.79 13.48 -25.29
N SER A 51 -31.92 12.96 -25.73
CA SER A 51 -32.55 11.80 -25.10
C SER A 51 -31.58 10.63 -25.09
N ARG A 52 -31.42 10.00 -23.91
CA ARG A 52 -30.60 8.81 -23.74
C ARG A 52 -31.12 7.65 -24.60
N LEU A 53 -32.44 7.54 -24.80
CA LEU A 53 -33.06 6.37 -25.46
C LEU A 53 -32.94 6.36 -27.00
N ASP A 54 -33.08 7.51 -27.64
CA ASP A 54 -33.19 7.62 -29.11
C ASP A 54 -32.35 8.77 -29.70
N GLY A 55 -31.62 9.51 -28.87
CA GLY A 55 -30.85 10.69 -29.28
C GLY A 55 -31.73 11.88 -29.72
N GLY A 56 -33.05 11.77 -29.59
CA GLY A 56 -34.00 12.81 -29.93
C GLY A 56 -33.80 14.05 -29.05
N ARG A 57 -33.80 15.22 -29.67
CA ARG A 57 -33.79 16.53 -29.01
C ARG A 57 -34.47 17.55 -29.90
N ILE A 58 -34.82 18.69 -29.33
CA ILE A 58 -35.34 19.84 -30.09
C ILE A 58 -34.36 20.26 -31.20
N SER A 59 -34.89 20.90 -32.24
CA SER A 59 -34.09 21.37 -33.36
C SER A 59 -33.01 22.38 -32.93
N ASP A 60 -31.91 22.42 -33.69
CA ASP A 60 -30.86 23.42 -33.49
C ASP A 60 -31.40 24.85 -33.59
N SER A 61 -32.44 25.09 -34.39
CA SER A 61 -33.04 26.42 -34.53
C SER A 61 -33.76 26.81 -33.23
N CYS A 62 -34.61 25.93 -32.72
CA CYS A 62 -35.33 26.16 -31.46
C CYS A 62 -34.38 26.36 -30.28
N ARG A 63 -33.37 25.48 -30.15
CA ARG A 63 -32.39 25.57 -29.07
C ARG A 63 -31.64 26.90 -29.03
N ARG A 64 -31.30 27.47 -30.19
CA ARG A 64 -30.61 28.76 -30.30
C ARG A 64 -31.49 29.93 -29.90
N GLU A 65 -32.78 29.88 -30.26
CA GLU A 65 -33.72 30.90 -29.83
C GLU A 65 -34.02 30.79 -28.33
N LEU A 66 -34.02 29.58 -27.76
CA LEU A 66 -34.09 29.40 -26.29
C LEU A 66 -32.87 30.00 -25.59
N GLU A 67 -31.67 29.76 -26.11
CA GLU A 67 -30.42 30.38 -25.62
C GLU A 67 -30.50 31.92 -25.68
N SER A 68 -31.03 32.46 -26.79
CA SER A 68 -31.26 33.90 -26.97
C SER A 68 -32.26 34.46 -25.96
N LEU A 69 -33.37 33.75 -25.72
CA LEU A 69 -34.36 34.13 -24.71
C LEU A 69 -33.72 34.16 -23.32
N LEU A 70 -33.03 33.09 -22.91
CA LEU A 70 -32.37 33.00 -21.60
C LEU A 70 -31.36 34.11 -21.37
N LYS A 71 -30.67 34.54 -22.44
CA LYS A 71 -29.76 35.69 -22.40
C LYS A 71 -30.48 37.02 -22.20
N GLN A 72 -31.62 37.21 -22.85
CA GLN A 72 -32.41 38.45 -22.77
C GLN A 72 -33.17 38.57 -21.45
N SER A 73 -33.75 37.46 -20.99
CA SER A 73 -34.42 37.38 -19.69
C SER A 73 -33.41 37.28 -18.54
N ASP A 74 -32.16 36.94 -18.81
CA ASP A 74 -31.02 36.99 -17.88
C ASP A 74 -31.31 36.18 -16.58
N VAL A 75 -31.92 35.01 -16.75
CA VAL A 75 -32.36 34.12 -15.65
C VAL A 75 -31.20 33.73 -14.72
N GLY A 76 -29.97 33.67 -15.23
CA GLY A 76 -28.76 33.41 -14.45
C GLY A 76 -28.45 34.49 -13.40
N GLU A 77 -28.83 35.75 -13.63
CA GLU A 77 -28.63 36.86 -12.69
C GLU A 77 -29.63 36.80 -11.51
N ASP A 78 -30.90 36.51 -11.82
CA ASP A 78 -31.98 36.50 -10.84
C ASP A 78 -33.01 35.41 -11.15
N TRP A 79 -32.98 34.35 -10.32
CA TRP A 79 -33.86 33.18 -10.43
C TRP A 79 -35.36 33.52 -10.40
N ARG A 80 -35.75 34.67 -9.81
CA ARG A 80 -37.15 35.12 -9.72
C ARG A 80 -37.75 35.50 -11.07
N VAL A 81 -36.92 35.65 -12.10
CA VAL A 81 -37.38 35.85 -13.47
C VAL A 81 -38.09 34.61 -14.01
N ASP A 82 -37.72 33.43 -13.52
CA ASP A 82 -38.29 32.17 -13.94
C ASP A 82 -39.31 31.68 -12.91
N PRO A 83 -40.62 31.77 -13.19
CA PRO A 83 -41.66 31.40 -12.24
C PRO A 83 -41.68 29.90 -11.93
N VAL A 84 -41.30 29.04 -12.89
CA VAL A 84 -41.30 27.57 -12.71
C VAL A 84 -40.14 27.16 -11.81
N LEU A 85 -38.95 27.71 -12.08
CA LEU A 85 -37.80 27.53 -11.18
C LEU A 85 -38.09 28.11 -9.81
N GLN A 86 -38.75 29.28 -9.76
CA GLN A 86 -39.07 29.93 -8.50
C GLN A 86 -39.98 29.05 -7.64
N GLU A 87 -41.09 28.58 -8.21
CA GLU A 87 -42.04 27.70 -7.52
C GLU A 87 -41.36 26.41 -7.03
N ALA A 88 -40.57 25.76 -7.88
CA ALA A 88 -39.91 24.49 -7.55
C ALA A 88 -38.84 24.64 -6.44
N CYS A 89 -38.07 25.74 -6.46
CA CYS A 89 -36.91 25.92 -5.59
C CYS A 89 -37.18 26.78 -4.35
N GLN A 90 -38.31 27.47 -4.24
CA GLN A 90 -38.64 28.33 -3.08
C GLN A 90 -38.47 27.60 -1.73
N PRO A 91 -38.94 26.34 -1.53
CA PRO A 91 -38.76 25.65 -0.26
C PRO A 91 -37.28 25.43 0.12
N VAL A 92 -36.43 25.18 -0.88
CA VAL A 92 -34.98 24.99 -0.70
C VAL A 92 -34.33 26.33 -0.37
N VAL A 93 -34.72 27.40 -1.07
CA VAL A 93 -34.20 28.75 -0.83
C VAL A 93 -34.50 29.19 0.60
N ASP A 94 -35.74 29.00 1.06
CA ASP A 94 -36.15 29.39 2.40
C ASP A 94 -35.38 28.62 3.48
N ALA A 95 -35.11 27.33 3.24
CA ALA A 95 -34.41 26.47 4.18
C ALA A 95 -32.90 26.76 4.28
N VAL A 96 -32.20 26.91 3.15
CA VAL A 96 -30.72 26.95 3.14
C VAL A 96 -30.10 28.18 2.47
N CYS A 97 -30.85 28.93 1.64
CA CYS A 97 -30.33 30.10 0.91
C CYS A 97 -30.98 31.44 1.31
N SER A 98 -31.73 31.48 2.42
CA SER A 98 -32.49 32.67 2.85
C SER A 98 -31.63 33.90 3.18
N ARG A 99 -30.33 33.70 3.42
CA ARG A 99 -29.36 34.78 3.67
C ARG A 99 -28.78 35.39 2.40
N GLU A 100 -28.95 34.74 1.25
CA GLU A 100 -28.43 35.23 -0.02
C GLU A 100 -29.35 36.30 -0.60
N LYS A 101 -28.75 37.44 -0.98
CA LYS A 101 -29.51 38.51 -1.64
C LYS A 101 -29.76 38.14 -3.10
N PRO A 102 -30.99 38.31 -3.63
CA PRO A 102 -31.24 38.17 -5.06
C PRO A 102 -30.33 39.06 -5.93
N GLY A 103 -30.07 38.65 -7.17
CA GLY A 103 -29.11 39.29 -8.08
C GLY A 103 -27.70 38.71 -8.01
N GLU A 104 -26.88 39.02 -9.01
CA GLU A 104 -25.52 38.48 -9.24
C GLU A 104 -25.44 36.95 -9.22
N GLY A 105 -26.54 36.24 -9.52
CA GLY A 105 -26.59 34.77 -9.51
C GLY A 105 -26.31 34.13 -8.15
N ARG A 106 -26.37 34.88 -7.03
CA ARG A 106 -26.02 34.38 -5.70
C ARG A 106 -26.93 33.25 -5.22
N VAL A 107 -28.25 33.41 -5.42
CA VAL A 107 -29.22 32.37 -5.05
C VAL A 107 -29.02 31.11 -5.91
N MET A 108 -28.83 31.27 -7.22
CA MET A 108 -28.50 30.15 -8.14
C MET A 108 -27.23 29.43 -7.70
N SER A 109 -26.19 30.17 -7.32
CA SER A 109 -24.94 29.61 -6.83
C SER A 109 -25.10 28.88 -5.49
N CYS A 110 -25.94 29.38 -4.59
CA CYS A 110 -26.28 28.71 -3.35
C CYS A 110 -27.06 27.41 -3.59
N LEU A 111 -28.05 27.42 -4.49
CA LEU A 111 -28.79 26.22 -4.88
C LEU A 111 -27.83 25.15 -5.44
N MET A 112 -26.92 25.52 -6.35
CA MET A 112 -25.90 24.59 -6.87
C MET A 112 -24.95 24.07 -5.80
N LYS A 113 -24.57 24.90 -4.82
CA LYS A 113 -23.73 24.47 -3.69
C LYS A 113 -24.45 23.44 -2.80
N HIS A 114 -25.77 23.51 -2.74
CA HIS A 114 -26.62 22.64 -1.91
C HIS A 114 -27.35 21.56 -2.74
N PHE A 115 -26.87 21.26 -3.94
CA PHE A 115 -27.47 20.29 -4.86
C PHE A 115 -27.68 18.90 -4.22
N ASP A 116 -26.68 18.37 -3.51
CA ASP A 116 -26.75 17.09 -2.79
C ASP A 116 -27.17 17.21 -1.31
N SER A 117 -27.72 18.36 -0.91
CA SER A 117 -28.18 18.53 0.46
C SER A 117 -29.53 17.84 0.68
N ASN A 118 -29.79 17.40 1.92
CA ASN A 118 -31.08 16.79 2.28
C ASN A 118 -32.29 17.73 2.12
N HIS A 119 -32.08 19.03 1.90
CA HIS A 119 -33.15 20.01 1.68
C HIS A 119 -33.48 20.20 0.20
N MET A 120 -32.64 19.69 -0.71
CA MET A 120 -32.86 19.82 -2.14
C MET A 120 -33.95 18.85 -2.59
N THR A 121 -34.97 19.36 -3.28
CA THR A 121 -36.07 18.57 -3.85
C THR A 121 -35.75 18.12 -5.27
N GLU A 122 -36.28 16.98 -5.69
CA GLU A 122 -36.09 16.49 -7.06
C GLU A 122 -36.65 17.46 -8.11
N ASP A 123 -37.80 18.08 -7.84
CA ASP A 123 -38.37 19.13 -8.70
C ASP A 123 -37.41 20.31 -8.86
N CYS A 124 -36.82 20.81 -7.76
CA CYS A 124 -35.85 21.90 -7.84
C CYS A 124 -34.59 21.47 -8.59
N LYS A 125 -34.06 20.25 -8.36
CA LYS A 125 -32.91 19.73 -9.11
C LYS A 125 -33.17 19.72 -10.61
N GLU A 126 -34.33 19.21 -11.02
CA GLU A 126 -34.69 19.09 -12.43
C GLU A 126 -34.77 20.47 -13.10
N LYS A 127 -35.53 21.41 -12.51
CA LYS A 127 -35.71 22.76 -13.07
C LYS A 127 -34.42 23.57 -13.03
N LEU A 128 -33.61 23.41 -11.98
CA LEU A 128 -32.30 24.05 -11.87
C LEU A 128 -31.37 23.54 -12.98
N LEU A 129 -31.29 22.22 -13.19
CA LEU A 129 -30.45 21.64 -14.25
C LEU A 129 -30.88 22.06 -15.66
N GLN A 130 -32.19 22.25 -15.91
CA GLN A 130 -32.68 22.74 -17.19
C GLN A 130 -32.10 24.11 -17.56
N ILE A 131 -32.02 25.04 -16.60
CA ILE A 131 -31.38 26.35 -16.81
C ILE A 131 -29.86 26.21 -16.86
N GLN A 132 -29.26 25.46 -15.93
CA GLN A 132 -27.82 25.28 -15.83
C GLN A 132 -27.22 24.60 -17.06
N TYR A 133 -27.98 23.76 -17.77
CA TYR A 133 -27.56 23.14 -19.03
C TYR A 133 -27.15 24.20 -20.07
N PHE A 134 -27.90 25.29 -20.19
CA PHE A 134 -27.57 26.40 -21.10
C PHE A 134 -26.44 27.27 -20.53
N VAL A 135 -26.52 27.62 -19.24
CA VAL A 135 -25.50 28.46 -18.57
C VAL A 135 -24.11 27.83 -18.63
N ALA A 136 -24.00 26.51 -18.44
CA ALA A 136 -22.73 25.78 -18.51
C ALA A 136 -22.14 25.71 -19.93
N ARG A 137 -22.97 25.94 -20.97
CA ARG A 137 -22.60 25.85 -22.38
C ARG A 137 -22.29 27.20 -23.02
N ASP A 138 -22.72 28.32 -22.46
CA ASP A 138 -22.31 29.65 -22.91
C ASP A 138 -21.85 30.50 -21.72
N PHE A 139 -20.55 30.79 -21.66
CA PHE A 139 -19.97 31.62 -20.61
C PHE A 139 -20.58 33.03 -20.52
N LYS A 140 -21.27 33.50 -21.58
CA LYS A 140 -22.01 34.78 -21.59
C LYS A 140 -23.32 34.72 -20.79
N LEU A 141 -23.85 33.52 -20.56
CA LEU A 141 -25.08 33.29 -19.77
C LEU A 141 -24.82 33.23 -18.26
N ASP A 142 -23.56 33.20 -17.83
CA ASP A 142 -23.17 33.47 -16.43
C ASP A 142 -22.72 34.94 -16.33
N PRO A 143 -23.56 35.84 -15.80
CA PRO A 143 -23.31 37.29 -15.83
C PRO A 143 -22.04 37.68 -15.05
N VAL A 144 -21.77 36.98 -13.95
CA VAL A 144 -20.62 37.27 -13.08
C VAL A 144 -19.34 36.80 -13.75
N LEU A 145 -19.31 35.56 -14.27
CA LEU A 145 -18.17 35.04 -15.02
C LEU A 145 -17.88 35.94 -16.22
N TYR A 146 -18.88 36.27 -17.03
CA TYR A 146 -18.71 37.14 -18.19
C TYR A 146 -18.14 38.50 -17.78
N LYS A 147 -18.73 39.15 -16.78
CA LYS A 147 -18.28 40.48 -16.30
C LYS A 147 -16.83 40.47 -15.81
N ARG A 148 -16.42 39.42 -15.10
CA ARG A 148 -15.07 39.32 -14.49
C ARG A 148 -14.00 38.80 -15.46
N CYS A 149 -14.37 37.95 -16.41
CA CYS A 149 -13.42 37.27 -17.29
C CYS A 149 -13.40 37.77 -18.74
N ARG A 150 -14.29 38.68 -19.16
CA ARG A 150 -14.39 39.12 -20.56
C ARG A 150 -13.05 39.60 -21.13
N LYS A 151 -12.30 40.39 -20.38
CA LYS A 151 -11.01 40.95 -20.85
C LYS A 151 -10.00 39.84 -21.13
N GLU A 152 -9.87 38.89 -20.22
CA GLU A 152 -9.01 37.72 -20.36
C GLU A 152 -9.51 36.78 -21.46
N ALA A 153 -10.82 36.62 -21.63
CA ALA A 153 -11.40 35.83 -22.71
C ALA A 153 -11.08 36.43 -24.09
N GLU A 154 -11.15 37.76 -24.24
CA GLU A 154 -10.76 38.46 -25.47
C GLU A 154 -9.24 38.35 -25.71
N THR A 155 -8.43 38.48 -24.65
CA THR A 155 -6.96 38.54 -24.73
C THR A 155 -6.33 37.17 -24.98
N TYR A 156 -6.73 36.16 -24.20
CA TYR A 156 -6.10 34.84 -24.19
C TYR A 156 -6.87 33.79 -25.00
N CYS A 157 -8.19 33.94 -25.11
CA CYS A 157 -9.06 32.96 -25.77
C CYS A 157 -9.68 33.49 -27.07
N HIS A 158 -9.30 34.71 -27.50
CA HIS A 158 -9.75 35.34 -28.74
C HIS A 158 -11.28 35.43 -28.90
N ALA A 159 -12.01 35.62 -27.79
CA ALA A 159 -13.45 35.94 -27.86
C ALA A 159 -13.68 37.25 -28.64
N LYS A 160 -14.73 37.36 -29.47
CA LYS A 160 -14.97 38.61 -30.22
C LYS A 160 -15.48 39.70 -29.28
N LYS A 161 -15.20 40.95 -29.66
CA LYS A 161 -15.56 42.16 -28.91
C LYS A 161 -17.04 42.54 -29.02
N GLU A 162 -17.72 42.13 -30.09
CA GLU A 162 -19.10 42.52 -30.42
C GLU A 162 -20.09 41.36 -30.20
N TRP A 163 -21.27 41.69 -29.68
CA TRP A 163 -22.18 40.73 -29.05
C TRP A 163 -23.40 40.34 -29.91
N TYR A 164 -23.55 40.95 -31.09
CA TYR A 164 -24.74 40.87 -31.96
C TYR A 164 -24.55 40.07 -33.25
N ASP A 165 -23.37 39.50 -33.49
CA ASP A 165 -23.13 38.78 -34.75
C ASP A 165 -23.96 37.48 -34.82
N LYS A 166 -24.75 37.35 -35.91
CA LYS A 166 -25.60 36.19 -36.15
C LYS A 166 -24.74 34.92 -36.26
N PRO A 167 -25.00 33.88 -35.45
CA PRO A 167 -24.08 32.76 -35.35
C PRO A 167 -24.27 31.75 -36.50
N SER A 168 -23.15 31.40 -37.16
CA SER A 168 -23.05 30.24 -38.05
C SER A 168 -23.02 28.92 -37.25
N ARG A 169 -23.22 27.79 -37.92
CA ARG A 169 -23.35 26.42 -37.36
C ARG A 169 -22.14 25.94 -36.52
N MET A 170 -21.01 26.63 -36.58
CA MET A 170 -19.80 26.38 -35.77
C MET A 170 -19.09 27.72 -35.50
N ASP A 171 -19.70 28.62 -34.73
CA ASP A 171 -18.99 29.84 -34.29
C ASP A 171 -18.16 29.51 -33.03
N PRO A 172 -16.83 29.71 -33.02
CA PRO A 172 -15.95 29.54 -31.86
C PRO A 172 -16.38 30.33 -30.61
N GLU A 173 -17.31 31.27 -30.76
CA GLU A 173 -17.83 32.14 -29.72
C GLU A 173 -18.96 31.56 -28.87
N ARG A 174 -19.71 30.59 -29.39
CA ARG A 174 -20.62 29.81 -28.55
C ARG A 174 -19.75 28.83 -27.80
N GLY A 175 -19.27 29.18 -26.62
CA GLY A 175 -19.53 28.28 -25.51
C GLY A 175 -18.46 27.34 -24.96
N PRO A 176 -18.06 26.24 -25.64
CA PRO A 176 -17.27 25.20 -25.00
C PRO A 176 -15.77 25.42 -25.15
N ILE A 177 -15.29 26.45 -25.87
CA ILE A 177 -13.83 26.66 -26.02
C ILE A 177 -13.33 27.74 -25.05
N VAL A 178 -14.13 28.78 -24.79
CA VAL A 178 -13.69 29.90 -23.93
C VAL A 178 -13.48 29.45 -22.50
N LEU A 179 -14.43 28.71 -21.91
CA LEU A 179 -14.31 28.29 -20.51
C LEU A 179 -13.16 27.28 -20.30
N PRO A 180 -12.99 26.20 -21.10
CA PRO A 180 -11.80 25.35 -21.02
C PRO A 180 -10.50 26.09 -21.32
N CYS A 181 -10.50 27.08 -22.21
CA CYS A 181 -9.35 27.94 -22.44
C CYS A 181 -8.98 28.74 -21.19
N LEU A 182 -9.94 29.47 -20.60
CA LEU A 182 -9.75 30.21 -19.36
C LEU A 182 -9.29 29.28 -18.23
N TYR A 183 -9.88 28.09 -18.11
CA TYR A 183 -9.49 27.08 -17.14
C TYR A 183 -8.03 26.64 -17.31
N ARG A 184 -7.56 26.41 -18.54
CA ARG A 184 -6.14 26.13 -18.81
C ARG A 184 -5.22 27.28 -18.38
N TYR A 185 -5.69 28.52 -18.49
CA TYR A 185 -4.96 29.71 -18.01
C TYR A 185 -5.04 29.91 -16.49
N ALA A 186 -6.05 29.34 -15.82
CA ALA A 186 -6.16 29.35 -14.36
C ALA A 186 -5.01 28.58 -13.69
N TYR A 187 -4.47 27.56 -14.38
CA TYR A 187 -3.42 26.66 -13.89
C TYR A 187 -2.17 26.66 -14.77
N HIS A 188 -1.94 27.75 -15.51
CA HIS A 188 -0.83 27.84 -16.43
C HIS A 188 0.53 27.79 -15.70
N PRO A 189 1.52 27.03 -16.19
CA PRO A 189 2.81 26.88 -15.51
C PRO A 189 3.65 28.16 -15.49
N ASP A 190 3.46 29.05 -16.49
CA ASP A 190 4.10 30.36 -16.51
C ASP A 190 3.34 31.35 -15.60
N LYS A 191 4.01 31.79 -14.54
CA LYS A 191 3.46 32.77 -13.58
C LYS A 191 3.19 34.15 -14.20
N ASN A 192 3.76 34.44 -15.36
CA ASN A 192 3.51 35.70 -16.07
C ASN A 192 2.21 35.69 -16.88
N VAL A 193 1.58 34.52 -17.05
CA VAL A 193 0.36 34.35 -17.85
C VAL A 193 -0.72 33.75 -16.97
N GLN A 194 -1.36 34.60 -16.17
CA GLN A 194 -2.41 34.21 -15.22
C GLN A 194 -3.66 35.07 -15.39
N LEU A 195 -4.81 34.50 -15.04
CA LEU A 195 -6.07 35.22 -14.93
C LEU A 195 -6.02 36.23 -13.78
N SER A 196 -6.82 37.30 -13.84
CA SER A 196 -7.04 38.15 -12.66
C SER A 196 -7.64 37.32 -11.51
N ARG A 197 -7.42 37.75 -10.26
CA ARG A 197 -7.97 37.07 -9.08
C ARG A 197 -9.49 36.93 -9.13
N GLU A 198 -10.17 37.95 -9.65
CA GLU A 198 -11.63 37.94 -9.80
C GLU A 198 -12.06 36.93 -10.88
N CYS A 199 -11.41 36.93 -12.04
CA CYS A 199 -11.72 35.96 -13.09
C CYS A 199 -11.41 34.52 -12.66
N LEU A 200 -10.25 34.30 -12.01
CA LEU A 200 -9.86 32.99 -11.49
C LEU A 200 -10.89 32.43 -10.51
N TYR A 201 -11.37 33.26 -9.58
CA TYR A 201 -12.39 32.86 -8.62
C TYR A 201 -13.68 32.39 -9.30
N GLU A 202 -14.14 33.14 -10.31
CA GLU A 202 -15.37 32.80 -11.06
C GLU A 202 -15.19 31.56 -11.95
N VAL A 203 -14.04 31.41 -12.62
CA VAL A 203 -13.72 30.19 -13.39
C VAL A 203 -13.79 28.96 -12.49
N ARG A 204 -13.19 29.03 -11.29
CA ARG A 204 -13.26 27.92 -10.32
C ARG A 204 -14.67 27.68 -9.81
N ARG A 205 -15.44 28.74 -9.52
CA ARG A 205 -16.86 28.61 -9.12
C ARG A 205 -17.64 27.83 -10.18
N VAL A 206 -17.54 28.25 -11.44
CA VAL A 206 -18.30 27.65 -12.54
C VAL A 206 -17.84 26.21 -12.78
N MET A 207 -16.54 25.93 -12.74
CA MET A 207 -16.05 24.56 -12.91
C MET A 207 -16.51 23.62 -11.79
N ARG A 208 -16.54 24.08 -10.54
CA ARG A 208 -17.14 23.32 -9.43
C ARG A 208 -18.63 23.04 -9.64
N GLN A 209 -19.38 24.02 -10.13
CA GLN A 209 -20.81 23.88 -10.40
C GLN A 209 -21.08 22.91 -11.56
N ARG A 210 -20.22 22.90 -12.59
CA ARG A 210 -20.31 21.96 -13.71
C ARG A 210 -19.96 20.53 -13.30
N ALA A 211 -19.00 20.36 -12.39
CA ALA A 211 -18.62 19.04 -11.87
C ALA A 211 -19.75 18.30 -11.13
N VAL A 212 -20.83 19.00 -10.76
CA VAL A 212 -22.00 18.41 -10.09
C VAL A 212 -22.70 17.35 -10.94
N SER A 213 -22.73 17.49 -12.27
CA SER A 213 -23.40 16.54 -13.15
C SER A 213 -22.74 16.48 -14.52
N VAL A 214 -22.70 15.29 -15.11
CA VAL A 214 -22.22 15.08 -16.49
C VAL A 214 -23.02 15.91 -17.50
N ASP A 215 -24.30 16.17 -17.24
CA ASP A 215 -25.15 17.00 -18.10
C ASP A 215 -24.62 18.45 -18.23
N LEU A 216 -23.77 18.90 -17.30
CA LEU A 216 -23.13 20.23 -17.30
C LEU A 216 -21.69 20.20 -17.86
N LEU A 217 -21.24 19.05 -18.35
CA LEU A 217 -19.92 18.81 -18.94
C LEU A 217 -20.08 18.33 -20.40
N PRO A 218 -20.30 19.23 -21.38
CA PRO A 218 -20.48 18.85 -22.78
C PRO A 218 -19.32 18.02 -23.35
N GLU A 219 -18.10 18.27 -22.87
CA GLU A 219 -16.89 17.54 -23.27
C GLU A 219 -16.91 16.06 -22.87
N ILE A 220 -17.80 15.68 -21.94
CA ILE A 220 -18.06 14.31 -21.51
C ILE A 220 -19.41 13.82 -22.04
N GLU A 221 -20.48 14.61 -21.86
CA GLU A 221 -21.84 14.22 -22.25
C GLU A 221 -21.93 13.82 -23.73
N GLU A 222 -21.38 14.64 -24.63
CA GLU A 222 -21.47 14.41 -26.07
C GLU A 222 -20.78 13.10 -26.52
N PRO A 223 -19.49 12.84 -26.18
CA PRO A 223 -18.86 11.58 -26.55
C PRO A 223 -19.41 10.37 -25.78
N CYS A 224 -20.01 10.56 -24.61
CA CYS A 224 -20.49 9.47 -23.75
C CYS A 224 -21.99 9.17 -23.84
N LEU A 225 -22.77 9.88 -24.66
CA LEU A 225 -24.24 9.77 -24.68
C LEU A 225 -24.75 8.32 -24.81
N LEU A 226 -24.19 7.55 -25.74
CA LEU A 226 -24.57 6.14 -25.94
C LEU A 226 -24.16 5.26 -24.76
N ASP A 227 -22.98 5.51 -24.19
CA ASP A 227 -22.45 4.75 -23.06
C ASP A 227 -23.23 5.06 -21.76
N LEU A 228 -23.62 6.31 -21.54
CA LEU A 228 -24.50 6.72 -20.44
C LEU A 228 -25.83 5.97 -20.49
N THR A 229 -26.40 5.82 -21.69
CA THR A 229 -27.64 5.06 -21.90
C THR A 229 -27.44 3.57 -21.65
N LYS A 230 -26.32 3.02 -22.13
CA LYS A 230 -26.04 1.60 -22.06
C LYS A 230 -25.68 1.14 -20.65
N PHE A 231 -24.90 1.93 -19.92
CA PHE A 231 -24.31 1.53 -18.64
C PHE A 231 -24.87 2.26 -17.42
N CYS A 232 -25.46 3.46 -17.60
CA CYS A 232 -25.78 4.39 -16.52
C CYS A 232 -27.23 4.89 -16.54
N ASN A 233 -28.16 4.13 -17.13
CA ASN A 233 -29.57 4.51 -17.26
C ASN A 233 -30.46 3.96 -16.12
N GLU A 234 -30.09 2.82 -15.53
CA GLU A 234 -30.82 2.21 -14.41
C GLU A 234 -30.09 2.49 -13.08
N ASN A 235 -30.78 3.11 -12.11
CA ASN A 235 -30.31 3.34 -10.73
C ASN A 235 -29.11 4.29 -10.55
N VAL A 236 -29.00 5.33 -11.38
CA VAL A 236 -27.98 6.38 -11.22
C VAL A 236 -28.70 7.69 -10.91
N GLU A 237 -28.48 8.24 -9.71
CA GLU A 237 -29.02 9.55 -9.34
C GLU A 237 -28.32 10.68 -10.12
N LYS A 238 -28.97 11.84 -10.23
CA LYS A 238 -28.37 13.02 -10.86
C LYS A 238 -27.10 13.42 -10.09
N GLY A 239 -25.97 13.42 -10.79
CA GLY A 239 -24.65 13.71 -10.24
C GLY A 239 -23.77 12.47 -10.02
N GLU A 240 -24.33 11.27 -10.11
CA GLU A 240 -23.57 10.01 -10.00
C GLU A 240 -23.10 9.47 -11.36
N GLU A 241 -23.43 10.14 -12.47
CA GLU A 241 -23.13 9.66 -13.82
C GLU A 241 -21.62 9.53 -14.06
N MET A 242 -20.80 10.47 -13.55
CA MET A 242 -19.35 10.42 -13.71
C MET A 242 -18.76 9.18 -13.03
N VAL A 243 -19.22 8.89 -11.80
CA VAL A 243 -18.81 7.71 -11.03
C VAL A 243 -19.17 6.42 -11.77
N CYS A 244 -20.36 6.36 -12.38
CA CYS A 244 -20.77 5.24 -13.21
C CYS A 244 -19.87 5.04 -14.43
N LEU A 245 -19.54 6.11 -15.15
CA LEU A 245 -18.62 6.07 -16.30
C LEU A 245 -17.22 5.60 -15.86
N GLN A 246 -16.66 6.17 -14.79
CA GLN A 246 -15.34 5.79 -14.25
C GLN A 246 -15.30 4.32 -13.83
N LYS A 247 -16.37 3.80 -13.21
CA LYS A 247 -16.50 2.39 -12.84
C LYS A 247 -16.46 1.47 -14.08
N ASN A 248 -17.09 1.87 -15.18
CA ASN A 248 -17.16 1.11 -16.43
C ASN A 248 -16.08 1.49 -17.46
N LEU A 249 -15.05 2.26 -17.09
CA LEU A 249 -14.05 2.84 -18.00
C LEU A 249 -13.45 1.91 -19.08
N LYS A 250 -13.32 0.61 -18.80
CA LYS A 250 -12.75 -0.36 -19.76
C LYS A 250 -13.72 -0.76 -20.86
N ASP A 251 -15.01 -0.63 -20.61
CA ASP A 251 -16.11 -1.10 -21.48
C ASP A 251 -16.77 0.05 -22.26
N LEU A 252 -16.33 1.29 -22.02
CA LEU A 252 -16.78 2.49 -22.74
C LEU A 252 -16.24 2.52 -24.18
N SER A 253 -16.92 3.27 -25.04
CA SER A 253 -16.41 3.62 -26.38
C SER A 253 -15.05 4.35 -26.30
N PRO A 254 -14.18 4.26 -27.33
CA PRO A 254 -12.87 4.91 -27.32
C PRO A 254 -12.92 6.43 -27.08
N GLU A 255 -13.90 7.11 -27.65
CA GLU A 255 -14.13 8.54 -27.51
C GLU A 255 -14.53 8.89 -26.08
N CYS A 256 -15.52 8.20 -25.52
CA CYS A 256 -15.96 8.39 -24.14
C CYS A 256 -14.86 8.02 -23.14
N GLN A 257 -14.19 6.89 -23.33
CA GLN A 257 -13.08 6.44 -22.49
C GLN A 257 -11.97 7.49 -22.42
N LYS A 258 -11.62 8.11 -23.55
CA LYS A 258 -10.61 9.17 -23.59
C LYS A 258 -11.09 10.41 -22.84
N ALA A 259 -12.34 10.84 -23.06
CA ALA A 259 -12.91 12.01 -22.40
C ALA A 259 -12.95 11.83 -20.87
N VAL A 260 -13.49 10.71 -20.40
CA VAL A 260 -13.55 10.35 -18.97
C VAL A 260 -12.15 10.20 -18.37
N SER A 261 -11.20 9.59 -19.08
CA SER A 261 -9.82 9.46 -18.59
C SER A 261 -9.13 10.81 -18.42
N ASN A 262 -9.29 11.72 -19.38
CA ASN A 262 -8.71 13.05 -19.30
C ASN A 262 -9.32 13.84 -18.13
N PHE A 263 -10.64 13.80 -17.97
CA PHE A 263 -11.31 14.48 -16.87
C PHE A 263 -10.93 13.88 -15.51
N THR A 264 -10.83 12.55 -15.40
CA THR A 264 -10.38 11.88 -14.15
C THR A 264 -8.93 12.25 -13.80
N GLU A 265 -8.07 12.48 -14.81
CA GLU A 265 -6.72 13.00 -14.59
C GLU A 265 -6.76 14.43 -14.03
N GLU A 266 -7.63 15.30 -14.54
CA GLU A 266 -7.85 16.66 -14.03
C GLU A 266 -8.46 16.66 -12.60
N GLU A 267 -9.41 15.78 -12.30
CA GLU A 267 -9.95 15.57 -10.95
C GLU A 267 -8.87 15.18 -9.94
N SER A 268 -7.85 14.43 -10.39
CA SER A 268 -6.73 14.01 -9.54
C SER A 268 -5.74 15.15 -9.25
N GLU A 269 -5.69 16.15 -10.12
CA GLU A 269 -4.88 17.37 -9.95
C GLU A 269 -5.61 18.39 -9.07
N HIS A 270 -6.91 18.57 -9.33
CA HIS A 270 -7.73 19.60 -8.71
C HIS A 270 -8.94 18.97 -8.00
N LEU A 271 -8.86 18.84 -6.68
CA LEU A 271 -9.92 18.24 -5.86
C LEU A 271 -11.30 18.88 -6.09
N GLU A 272 -11.35 20.16 -6.41
CA GLU A 272 -12.59 20.90 -6.64
C GLU A 272 -13.41 20.38 -7.83
N LEU A 273 -12.78 19.70 -8.79
CA LEU A 273 -13.48 19.02 -9.89
C LEU A 273 -14.03 17.65 -9.49
N ASN A 274 -13.47 17.01 -8.45
CA ASN A 274 -14.02 15.78 -7.92
C ASN A 274 -15.16 16.11 -6.94
N TYR A 275 -16.35 16.39 -7.48
CA TYR A 275 -17.48 16.88 -6.73
C TYR A 275 -17.85 16.01 -5.50
N PRO A 276 -17.97 14.67 -5.60
CA PRO A 276 -18.30 13.82 -4.45
C PRO A 276 -17.29 13.91 -3.30
N LEU A 277 -15.99 14.01 -3.61
CA LEU A 277 -14.94 14.20 -2.62
C LEU A 277 -14.98 15.61 -2.03
N PHE A 278 -14.98 16.65 -2.87
CA PHE A 278 -14.93 18.04 -2.44
C PHE A 278 -16.10 18.38 -1.51
N PHE A 279 -17.32 17.95 -1.88
CA PHE A 279 -18.52 18.20 -1.08
C PHE A 279 -18.50 17.41 0.23
N SER A 280 -18.28 16.10 0.17
CA SER A 280 -18.35 15.23 1.36
C SER A 280 -17.25 15.51 2.38
N CYS A 281 -16.07 15.93 1.91
CA CYS A 281 -14.89 16.14 2.73
C CYS A 281 -14.66 17.60 3.14
N SER A 282 -15.56 18.54 2.78
CA SER A 282 -15.37 19.98 3.04
C SER A 282 -14.97 20.29 4.49
N THR A 283 -15.65 19.69 5.48
CA THR A 283 -15.36 19.91 6.90
C THR A 283 -14.00 19.38 7.32
N ILE A 284 -13.60 18.22 6.78
CA ILE A 284 -12.33 17.57 7.08
C ILE A 284 -11.17 18.36 6.46
N LEU A 285 -11.35 18.86 5.23
CA LEU A 285 -10.36 19.70 4.55
C LEU A 285 -10.02 20.95 5.37
N HIS A 286 -11.02 21.65 5.90
CA HIS A 286 -10.80 22.83 6.75
C HIS A 286 -10.14 22.50 8.09
N LYS A 287 -10.29 21.28 8.60
CA LYS A 287 -9.71 20.89 9.89
C LYS A 287 -8.27 20.37 9.77
N HIS A 288 -8.01 19.50 8.79
CA HIS A 288 -6.74 18.77 8.67
C HIS A 288 -5.85 19.26 7.53
N CYS A 289 -6.42 19.93 6.51
CA CYS A 289 -5.72 20.32 5.30
C CYS A 289 -5.78 21.85 5.06
N ASN A 290 -6.03 22.65 6.11
CA ASN A 290 -6.26 24.09 5.99
C ASN A 290 -5.09 24.85 5.35
N ASP A 291 -3.86 24.48 5.70
CA ASP A 291 -2.65 25.10 5.15
C ASP A 291 -2.50 24.86 3.64
N LEU A 292 -3.05 23.74 3.16
CA LEU A 292 -3.08 23.39 1.75
C LEU A 292 -4.24 24.10 1.03
N LEU A 293 -5.39 24.27 1.69
CA LEU A 293 -6.51 25.07 1.16
C LEU A 293 -6.15 26.54 0.96
N ALA A 294 -5.22 27.06 1.77
CA ALA A 294 -4.72 28.42 1.63
C ALA A 294 -3.81 28.61 0.41
N LYS A 295 -3.34 27.54 -0.23
CA LYS A 295 -2.53 27.62 -1.45
C LYS A 295 -3.42 27.92 -2.65
N ASP A 296 -2.91 28.76 -3.54
CA ASP A 296 -3.65 29.17 -4.74
C ASP A 296 -3.87 28.01 -5.72
N VAL A 297 -3.05 26.95 -5.74
CA VAL A 297 -3.17 25.83 -6.69
C VAL A 297 -3.08 24.51 -5.95
N ASP A 298 -4.11 23.68 -6.10
CA ASP A 298 -4.06 22.25 -5.74
C ASP A 298 -3.40 21.47 -6.88
N GLN A 299 -2.44 20.62 -6.51
CA GLN A 299 -1.69 19.74 -7.42
C GLN A 299 -1.75 18.30 -6.89
N GLY A 300 -2.95 17.86 -6.52
CA GLY A 300 -3.22 16.61 -5.82
C GLY A 300 -2.81 16.59 -4.34
N ASP A 301 -2.43 17.74 -3.76
CA ASP A 301 -1.99 17.84 -2.36
C ASP A 301 -3.17 17.58 -1.41
N LEU A 302 -4.36 18.09 -1.74
CA LEU A 302 -5.55 17.95 -0.91
C LEU A 302 -6.04 16.50 -0.86
N ILE A 303 -6.03 15.80 -2.01
CA ILE A 303 -6.38 14.37 -2.08
C ILE A 303 -5.39 13.55 -1.25
N GLN A 304 -4.09 13.80 -1.40
CA GLN A 304 -3.06 13.10 -0.62
C GLN A 304 -3.24 13.33 0.89
N CYS A 305 -3.58 14.55 1.31
CA CYS A 305 -3.89 14.88 2.71
C CYS A 305 -5.11 14.10 3.21
N LEU A 306 -6.20 14.04 2.44
CA LEU A 306 -7.41 13.28 2.80
C LEU A 306 -7.11 11.80 2.99
N ILE A 307 -6.27 11.21 2.13
CA ILE A 307 -5.91 9.80 2.23
C ILE A 307 -5.07 9.54 3.50
N LEU A 308 -4.08 10.39 3.79
CA LEU A 308 -3.26 10.27 5.01
C LEU A 308 -4.09 10.33 6.30
N HIS A 309 -5.21 11.07 6.29
CA HIS A 309 -6.10 11.22 7.43
C HIS A 309 -7.35 10.32 7.38
N LYS A 310 -7.43 9.38 6.42
CA LYS A 310 -8.62 8.57 6.15
C LYS A 310 -9.08 7.70 7.33
N ASN A 311 -8.14 7.30 8.18
CA ASN A 311 -8.40 6.39 9.31
C ASN A 311 -8.40 7.10 10.68
N GLU A 312 -8.23 8.42 10.72
CA GLU A 312 -8.34 9.21 11.95
C GLU A 312 -9.80 9.23 12.47
N PRO A 313 -10.04 9.39 13.78
CA PRO A 313 -11.37 9.30 14.39
C PRO A 313 -12.42 10.21 13.74
N GLU A 314 -12.04 11.44 13.37
CA GLU A 314 -12.93 12.40 12.71
C GLU A 314 -13.40 11.95 11.34
N MET A 315 -12.52 11.30 10.57
CA MET A 315 -12.90 10.75 9.27
C MET A 315 -13.87 9.58 9.45
N LYS A 316 -13.67 8.74 10.47
CA LYS A 316 -14.59 7.65 10.82
C LYS A 316 -15.99 8.15 11.22
N MET A 317 -16.08 9.36 11.78
CA MET A 317 -17.36 10.03 12.06
C MET A 317 -18.04 10.62 10.82
N ASN A 318 -17.32 10.79 9.70
CA ASN A 318 -17.86 11.24 8.42
C ASN A 318 -17.74 10.13 7.35
N PRO A 319 -18.64 9.12 7.38
CA PRO A 319 -18.55 7.98 6.48
C PRO A 319 -18.70 8.37 5.00
N LYS A 320 -19.42 9.45 4.67
CA LYS A 320 -19.56 9.95 3.30
C LYS A 320 -18.19 10.35 2.73
N CYS A 321 -17.43 11.18 3.46
CA CYS A 321 -16.08 11.56 3.02
C CYS A 321 -15.16 10.35 2.89
N ARG A 322 -15.14 9.47 3.91
CA ARG A 322 -14.29 8.27 3.89
C ARG A 322 -14.56 7.38 2.68
N ILE A 323 -15.83 7.10 2.39
CA ILE A 323 -16.24 6.28 1.25
C ILE A 323 -15.86 6.95 -0.08
N SER A 324 -16.04 8.27 -0.21
CA SER A 324 -15.61 9.00 -1.39
C SER A 324 -14.09 8.91 -1.61
N VAL A 325 -13.29 8.97 -0.55
CA VAL A 325 -11.82 8.77 -0.63
C VAL A 325 -11.48 7.36 -1.09
N GLU A 326 -12.09 6.34 -0.49
CA GLU A 326 -11.88 4.95 -0.87
C GLU A 326 -12.31 4.68 -2.33
N HIS A 327 -13.43 5.26 -2.75
CA HIS A 327 -13.89 5.17 -4.12
C HIS A 327 -12.86 5.74 -5.09
N PHE A 328 -12.34 6.94 -4.82
CA PHE A 328 -11.32 7.55 -5.65
C PHE A 328 -10.01 6.74 -5.67
N GLN A 329 -9.57 6.21 -4.52
CA GLN A 329 -8.41 5.31 -4.46
C GLN A 329 -8.60 4.10 -5.39
N LEU A 330 -9.81 3.50 -5.45
CA LEU A 330 -10.12 2.38 -6.35
C LEU A 330 -10.14 2.80 -7.83
N ILE A 331 -10.70 3.95 -8.17
CA ILE A 331 -10.67 4.49 -9.54
C ILE A 331 -9.21 4.72 -9.97
N SER A 332 -8.36 5.25 -9.08
CA SER A 332 -6.96 5.52 -9.37
C SER A 332 -6.15 4.29 -9.80
N LEU A 333 -6.59 3.08 -9.44
CA LEU A 333 -5.93 1.83 -9.82
C LEU A 333 -6.00 1.57 -11.34
N LYS A 334 -7.03 2.07 -12.01
CA LYS A 334 -7.29 1.80 -13.44
C LYS A 334 -6.19 2.37 -14.34
N ASN A 335 -5.55 3.47 -13.94
CA ASN A 335 -4.47 4.10 -14.69
C ASN A 335 -3.57 4.90 -13.75
N TYR A 336 -2.25 4.75 -13.83
CA TYR A 336 -1.33 5.47 -12.95
C TYR A 336 -1.42 7.00 -13.08
N LYS A 337 -1.94 7.50 -14.21
CA LYS A 337 -2.17 8.93 -14.45
C LYS A 337 -3.28 9.53 -13.58
N PHE A 338 -4.16 8.71 -13.02
CA PHE A 338 -5.24 9.15 -12.13
C PHE A 338 -4.74 9.44 -10.70
N SER A 339 -3.43 9.38 -10.48
CA SER A 339 -2.76 9.93 -9.30
C SER A 339 -1.78 10.99 -9.80
N TYR A 340 -2.17 12.27 -9.74
CA TYR A 340 -1.37 13.37 -10.28
C TYR A 340 0.05 13.38 -9.72
N LYS A 341 0.20 13.28 -8.39
CA LYS A 341 1.50 13.26 -7.71
C LYS A 341 2.37 12.11 -8.18
N PHE A 342 1.79 10.92 -8.32
CA PHE A 342 2.53 9.74 -8.78
C PHE A 342 2.92 9.86 -10.25
N LYS A 343 2.00 10.33 -11.11
CA LYS A 343 2.28 10.62 -12.52
C LYS A 343 3.42 11.62 -12.66
N GLU A 344 3.33 12.79 -12.04
CA GLU A 344 4.33 13.86 -12.21
C GLU A 344 5.70 13.43 -11.71
N ALA A 345 5.76 12.69 -10.58
CA ALA A 345 7.02 12.17 -10.06
C ALA A 345 7.61 11.05 -10.92
N CYS A 346 6.78 10.12 -11.43
CA CYS A 346 7.26 8.88 -12.05
C CYS A 346 7.18 8.82 -13.57
N LYS A 347 6.53 9.77 -14.26
CA LYS A 347 6.27 9.71 -15.72
C LYS A 347 7.54 9.43 -16.54
N LYS A 348 8.66 10.10 -16.23
CA LYS A 348 9.93 9.88 -16.94
C LYS A 348 10.47 8.48 -16.70
N ASP A 349 10.50 8.05 -15.44
CA ASP A 349 11.01 6.73 -15.04
C ASP A 349 10.17 5.59 -15.65
N VAL A 350 8.85 5.74 -15.67
CA VAL A 350 7.93 4.77 -16.29
C VAL A 350 8.23 4.63 -17.78
N LEU A 351 8.38 5.75 -18.51
CA LEU A 351 8.67 5.73 -19.95
C LEU A 351 10.02 5.08 -20.28
N HIS A 352 11.02 5.23 -19.42
CA HIS A 352 12.36 4.70 -19.65
C HIS A 352 12.56 3.27 -19.14
N LEU A 353 11.95 2.89 -18.02
CA LEU A 353 12.25 1.66 -17.29
C LEU A 353 11.16 0.58 -17.43
N CYS A 354 9.90 0.98 -17.63
CA CYS A 354 8.77 0.06 -17.65
C CYS A 354 8.16 -0.06 -19.06
N LYS A 355 8.14 -1.26 -19.62
CA LYS A 355 7.61 -1.52 -20.97
C LYS A 355 6.12 -1.82 -20.93
N ASN A 356 5.31 -1.11 -21.71
CA ASN A 356 3.89 -1.38 -21.97
C ASN A 356 2.99 -1.47 -20.71
N VAL A 357 3.33 -0.76 -19.64
CA VAL A 357 2.49 -0.68 -18.43
C VAL A 357 1.55 0.51 -18.51
N LYS A 358 0.31 0.34 -18.06
CA LYS A 358 -0.69 1.43 -18.01
C LYS A 358 -1.40 1.54 -16.67
N THR A 359 -1.70 0.41 -16.03
CA THR A 359 -2.43 0.44 -14.76
C THR A 359 -1.49 0.84 -13.63
N LYS A 360 -2.05 1.45 -12.58
CA LYS A 360 -1.26 1.87 -11.41
C LYS A 360 -0.56 0.68 -10.73
N PRO A 361 -1.21 -0.50 -10.52
CA PRO A 361 -0.55 -1.68 -9.94
C PRO A 361 0.61 -2.22 -10.80
N GLU A 362 0.49 -2.23 -12.13
CA GLU A 362 1.57 -2.67 -13.03
C GLU A 362 2.81 -1.76 -12.91
N VAL A 363 2.57 -0.44 -12.87
CA VAL A 363 3.63 0.55 -12.70
C VAL A 363 4.31 0.39 -11.33
N ILE A 364 3.52 0.27 -10.26
CA ILE A 364 4.04 0.04 -8.91
C ILE A 364 4.90 -1.23 -8.88
N SER A 365 4.41 -2.35 -9.41
CA SER A 365 5.15 -3.63 -9.42
C SER A 365 6.45 -3.55 -10.24
N CYS A 366 6.45 -2.85 -11.38
CA CYS A 366 7.66 -2.64 -12.18
C CYS A 366 8.70 -1.81 -11.40
N LEU A 367 8.29 -0.67 -10.87
CA LEU A 367 9.20 0.26 -10.19
C LEU A 367 9.67 -0.29 -8.84
N SER A 368 8.79 -0.93 -8.06
CA SER A 368 9.14 -1.55 -6.78
C SER A 368 10.19 -2.65 -6.99
N GLY A 369 9.99 -3.51 -8.00
CA GLY A 369 10.97 -4.55 -8.34
C GLY A 369 12.35 -4.00 -8.71
N ILE A 370 12.42 -2.87 -9.43
CA ILE A 370 13.68 -2.18 -9.74
C ILE A 370 14.32 -1.61 -8.47
N VAL A 371 13.55 -0.88 -7.66
CA VAL A 371 14.04 -0.26 -6.42
C VAL A 371 14.54 -1.32 -5.44
N THR A 372 13.77 -2.38 -5.20
CA THR A 372 14.14 -3.51 -4.35
C THR A 372 15.44 -4.17 -4.81
N ASN A 373 15.62 -4.39 -6.12
CA ASN A 373 16.87 -4.95 -6.65
C ASN A 373 18.04 -4.00 -6.41
N ASP A 374 17.87 -2.70 -6.69
CA ASP A 374 18.92 -1.72 -6.51
C ASP A 374 19.33 -1.60 -5.03
N THR A 375 18.35 -1.60 -4.10
CA THR A 375 18.60 -1.55 -2.64
C THR A 375 19.33 -2.80 -2.14
N VAL A 376 18.84 -4.00 -2.46
CA VAL A 376 19.39 -5.27 -1.91
C VAL A 376 20.82 -5.53 -2.38
N PHE A 377 21.17 -5.08 -3.58
CA PHE A 377 22.50 -5.29 -4.16
C PHE A 377 23.39 -4.03 -4.11
N GLU A 378 23.00 -3.01 -3.33
CA GLU A 378 23.72 -1.73 -3.17
C GLU A 378 24.14 -1.09 -4.50
N LYS A 379 23.27 -1.19 -5.51
CA LYS A 379 23.49 -0.56 -6.82
C LYS A 379 23.03 0.89 -6.79
N THR A 380 23.52 1.68 -7.73
CA THR A 380 22.97 3.02 -7.96
C THR A 380 21.50 2.92 -8.33
N HIS A 381 20.65 3.68 -7.65
CA HIS A 381 19.22 3.67 -7.90
C HIS A 381 18.91 4.23 -9.29
N ARG A 382 18.25 3.41 -10.11
CA ARG A 382 17.82 3.79 -11.46
C ARG A 382 16.56 4.63 -11.48
N VAL A 383 15.70 4.47 -10.48
CA VAL A 383 14.47 5.27 -10.30
C VAL A 383 14.81 6.58 -9.59
N SER A 384 14.29 7.70 -10.09
CA SER A 384 14.54 9.04 -9.54
C SER A 384 14.13 9.15 -8.07
N ARG A 385 14.69 10.12 -7.35
CA ARG A 385 14.38 10.31 -5.92
C ARG A 385 12.90 10.68 -5.72
N GLU A 386 12.40 11.57 -6.57
CA GLU A 386 11.02 12.06 -6.55
C GLU A 386 10.04 10.91 -6.78
N CYS A 387 10.29 10.09 -7.82
CA CYS A 387 9.48 8.90 -8.08
C CYS A 387 9.57 7.88 -6.94
N ARG A 388 10.76 7.64 -6.36
CA ARG A 388 10.90 6.73 -5.21
C ARG A 388 10.10 7.19 -4.00
N GLN A 389 10.03 8.49 -3.73
CA GLN A 389 9.23 9.02 -2.62
C GLN A 389 7.74 8.79 -2.84
N GLN A 390 7.23 9.10 -4.04
CA GLN A 390 5.82 8.86 -4.36
C GLN A 390 5.50 7.37 -4.47
N LEU A 391 6.41 6.55 -4.98
CA LEU A 391 6.25 5.09 -4.99
C LEU A 391 6.08 4.52 -3.58
N LYS A 392 6.81 5.03 -2.57
CA LYS A 392 6.63 4.61 -1.18
C LYS A 392 5.23 4.93 -0.65
N PHE A 393 4.72 6.12 -0.97
CA PHE A 393 3.36 6.50 -0.63
C PHE A 393 2.34 5.53 -1.22
N GLU A 394 2.49 5.20 -2.51
CA GLU A 394 1.60 4.26 -3.20
C GLU A 394 1.72 2.81 -2.69
N LEU A 395 2.93 2.38 -2.30
CA LEU A 395 3.14 1.08 -1.67
C LEU A 395 2.51 1.01 -0.27
N PHE A 396 2.60 2.09 0.50
CA PHE A 396 1.99 2.19 1.83
C PHE A 396 0.45 2.17 1.76
N GLU A 397 -0.16 2.87 0.80
CA GLU A 397 -1.61 2.79 0.56
C GLU A 397 -2.04 1.38 0.15
N ARG A 398 -1.28 0.73 -0.74
CA ARG A 398 -1.57 -0.63 -1.21
C ARG A 398 -1.60 -1.66 -0.08
N GLU A 399 -0.79 -1.48 0.95
CA GLU A 399 -0.72 -2.33 2.15
C GLU A 399 -1.89 -2.09 3.13
N GLU A 400 -2.53 -0.92 3.07
CA GLU A 400 -3.63 -0.55 3.96
C GLU A 400 -4.89 -1.39 3.71
N ASN A 401 -5.25 -1.63 2.45
CA ASN A 401 -6.49 -2.30 2.10
C ASN A 401 -6.26 -3.25 0.94
N ILE A 402 -6.63 -4.53 1.12
CA ILE A 402 -6.43 -5.56 0.09
C ILE A 402 -7.09 -5.18 -1.25
N LYS A 403 -8.17 -4.38 -1.24
CA LYS A 403 -8.83 -3.91 -2.48
C LYS A 403 -7.96 -2.94 -3.30
N LEU A 404 -6.99 -2.27 -2.67
CA LEU A 404 -5.99 -1.42 -3.33
C LEU A 404 -4.85 -2.24 -3.96
N ASP A 405 -4.84 -3.54 -3.72
CA ASP A 405 -3.93 -4.50 -4.33
C ASP A 405 -4.69 -5.56 -5.14
N PRO A 406 -5.13 -5.24 -6.37
CA PRO A 406 -5.93 -6.16 -7.17
C PRO A 406 -5.18 -7.46 -7.51
N VAL A 407 -3.85 -7.44 -7.54
CA VAL A 407 -3.02 -8.64 -7.79
C VAL A 407 -3.11 -9.59 -6.61
N LEU A 408 -2.92 -9.09 -5.38
CA LEU A 408 -3.07 -9.91 -4.17
C LEU A 408 -4.53 -10.32 -3.95
N ASN A 409 -5.46 -9.39 -4.07
CA ASN A 409 -6.88 -9.64 -3.82
C ASN A 409 -7.43 -10.76 -4.70
N SER A 410 -7.07 -10.76 -5.99
CA SER A 410 -7.48 -11.81 -6.92
C SER A 410 -6.79 -13.16 -6.63
N ALA A 411 -5.48 -13.15 -6.38
CA ALA A 411 -4.72 -14.38 -6.07
C ALA A 411 -5.16 -15.04 -4.76
N CYS A 412 -5.63 -14.26 -3.80
CA CYS A 412 -6.03 -14.72 -2.46
C CYS A 412 -7.55 -14.83 -2.27
N ALA A 413 -8.37 -14.68 -3.31
CA ALA A 413 -9.83 -14.56 -3.17
C ALA A 413 -10.48 -15.76 -2.46
N ASP A 414 -10.02 -16.97 -2.73
CA ASP A 414 -10.54 -18.19 -2.09
C ASP A 414 -9.98 -18.39 -0.68
N ASP A 415 -8.70 -18.07 -0.48
CA ASP A 415 -8.04 -18.13 0.83
C ASP A 415 -8.66 -17.13 1.82
N GLN A 416 -9.04 -15.94 1.36
CA GLN A 416 -9.78 -14.95 2.15
C GLN A 416 -11.10 -15.54 2.69
N LYS A 417 -11.87 -16.22 1.84
CA LYS A 417 -13.15 -16.85 2.26
C LYS A 417 -12.93 -18.04 3.18
N LYS A 418 -11.85 -18.79 3.00
CA LYS A 418 -11.56 -20.01 3.76
C LYS A 418 -11.02 -19.71 5.15
N PHE A 419 -10.10 -18.76 5.26
CA PHE A 419 -9.34 -18.51 6.50
C PHE A 419 -9.69 -17.17 7.16
N CYS A 420 -10.14 -16.17 6.39
CA CYS A 420 -10.31 -14.78 6.86
C CYS A 420 -11.72 -14.21 6.64
N PHE A 421 -12.76 -15.05 6.61
CA PHE A 421 -14.12 -14.67 6.18
C PHE A 421 -14.76 -13.49 6.94
N ASN A 422 -14.44 -13.33 8.24
CA ASN A 422 -14.97 -12.28 9.12
C ASN A 422 -13.99 -11.13 9.37
N VAL A 423 -12.88 -11.07 8.61
CA VAL A 423 -11.85 -10.05 8.79
C VAL A 423 -12.15 -8.85 7.89
N ARG A 424 -11.97 -7.64 8.40
CA ARG A 424 -12.18 -6.43 7.60
C ARG A 424 -11.05 -6.27 6.59
N HIS A 425 -11.37 -5.62 5.47
CA HIS A 425 -10.41 -5.43 4.38
C HIS A 425 -9.46 -4.25 4.63
N GLU A 426 -9.83 -3.33 5.53
CA GLU A 426 -9.15 -2.07 5.85
C GLU A 426 -8.11 -2.20 6.97
N GLU A 427 -7.28 -1.17 7.15
CA GLU A 427 -6.26 -1.07 8.20
C GLU A 427 -5.30 -2.29 8.28
N ALA A 428 -4.93 -2.84 7.12
CA ALA A 428 -4.10 -4.01 6.91
C ALA A 428 -4.61 -5.31 7.57
N GLN A 429 -5.84 -5.34 8.11
CA GLN A 429 -6.34 -6.49 8.87
C GLN A 429 -6.42 -7.77 8.03
N MET A 430 -6.89 -7.67 6.79
CA MET A 430 -6.96 -8.81 5.87
C MET A 430 -5.57 -9.33 5.51
N LEU A 431 -4.61 -8.43 5.23
CA LEU A 431 -3.23 -8.80 4.90
C LEU A 431 -2.56 -9.51 6.09
N GLU A 432 -2.72 -8.97 7.31
CA GLU A 432 -2.20 -9.59 8.53
C GLU A 432 -2.83 -10.94 8.85
N CYS A 433 -4.12 -11.13 8.54
CA CYS A 433 -4.79 -12.43 8.65
C CYS A 433 -4.19 -13.46 7.68
N LEU A 434 -4.02 -13.10 6.41
CA LEU A 434 -3.43 -13.99 5.40
C LEU A 434 -1.99 -14.39 5.78
N LYS A 435 -1.17 -13.43 6.26
CA LYS A 435 0.18 -13.72 6.79
C LYS A 435 0.17 -14.72 7.94
N ASN A 436 -0.83 -14.68 8.83
CA ASN A 436 -0.94 -15.66 9.93
C ASN A 436 -1.28 -17.08 9.45
N HIS A 437 -1.86 -17.22 8.26
CA HIS A 437 -2.27 -18.49 7.66
C HIS A 437 -1.37 -18.93 6.50
N GLN A 438 -0.17 -18.36 6.39
CA GLN A 438 0.71 -18.50 5.22
C GLN A 438 0.95 -19.94 4.76
N LYS A 439 1.11 -20.88 5.70
CA LYS A 439 1.31 -22.31 5.43
C LYS A 439 0.09 -23.00 4.80
N ASP A 440 -1.10 -22.46 5.04
CA ASP A 440 -2.38 -23.03 4.60
C ASP A 440 -2.89 -22.40 3.29
N LEU A 441 -2.24 -21.32 2.84
CA LEU A 441 -2.64 -20.57 1.64
C LEU A 441 -2.39 -21.37 0.35
N SER A 442 -3.16 -21.05 -0.69
CA SER A 442 -2.85 -21.51 -2.04
C SER A 442 -1.45 -21.05 -2.48
N SER A 443 -0.79 -21.85 -3.32
CA SER A 443 0.54 -21.52 -3.87
C SER A 443 0.59 -20.13 -4.53
N SER A 444 -0.51 -19.74 -5.19
CA SER A 444 -0.63 -18.44 -5.83
C SER A 444 -0.69 -17.28 -4.83
N CYS A 445 -1.56 -17.37 -3.81
CA CYS A 445 -1.68 -16.36 -2.76
C CYS A 445 -0.40 -16.25 -1.94
N HIS A 446 0.12 -17.39 -1.50
CA HIS A 446 1.37 -17.49 -0.75
C HIS A 446 2.52 -16.77 -1.46
N LYS A 447 2.70 -17.01 -2.77
CA LYS A 447 3.77 -16.37 -3.53
C LYS A 447 3.65 -14.84 -3.54
N ILE A 448 2.44 -14.30 -3.62
CA ILE A 448 2.24 -12.85 -3.62
C ILE A 448 2.47 -12.28 -2.21
N ILE A 449 1.93 -12.90 -1.16
CA ILE A 449 2.16 -12.51 0.24
C ILE A 449 3.67 -12.46 0.55
N PHE A 450 4.39 -13.53 0.23
CA PHE A 450 5.83 -13.61 0.46
C PHE A 450 6.61 -12.49 -0.25
N ASN A 451 6.17 -12.08 -1.44
CA ASN A 451 6.78 -10.94 -2.13
C ASN A 451 6.48 -9.60 -1.43
N ARG A 452 5.32 -9.46 -0.76
CA ARG A 452 4.97 -8.23 -0.01
C ARG A 452 5.74 -8.12 1.29
N GLU A 453 5.83 -9.22 2.03
CA GLU A 453 6.71 -9.31 3.19
C GLU A 453 8.16 -8.98 2.84
N LYS A 454 8.64 -9.47 1.69
CA LYS A 454 9.99 -9.12 1.22
C LYS A 454 10.14 -7.61 0.95
N GLU A 455 9.14 -6.96 0.37
CA GLU A 455 9.16 -5.50 0.16
C GLU A 455 9.17 -4.75 1.51
N GLU A 456 8.31 -5.15 2.46
CA GLU A 456 8.24 -4.58 3.82
C GLU A 456 9.55 -4.71 4.60
N MET A 457 10.24 -5.85 4.46
CA MET A 457 11.51 -6.10 5.14
C MET A 457 12.65 -5.24 4.60
N ILE A 458 12.57 -4.86 3.32
CA ILE A 458 13.57 -3.99 2.67
C ILE A 458 13.32 -2.52 3.00
N ASP A 459 12.05 -2.09 3.03
CA ASP A 459 11.67 -0.73 3.37
C ASP A 459 10.52 -0.74 4.39
N ASN A 460 10.85 -0.57 5.67
CA ASN A 460 9.84 -0.64 6.73
C ASN A 460 8.85 0.54 6.69
N SER A 461 9.10 1.59 5.90
CA SER A 461 8.19 2.72 5.78
C SER A 461 6.90 2.38 5.03
N ILE A 462 6.87 1.26 4.30
CA ILE A 462 5.67 0.81 3.57
C ILE A 462 4.80 -0.16 4.38
N ASP A 463 5.32 -0.72 5.48
CA ASP A 463 4.56 -1.66 6.34
C ASP A 463 3.48 -0.90 7.11
N TYR A 464 2.28 -0.87 6.53
CA TYR A 464 1.16 -0.10 7.07
C TYR A 464 0.85 -0.50 8.52
N ALA A 465 0.82 -1.81 8.81
CA ALA A 465 0.48 -2.31 10.13
C ALA A 465 1.53 -1.90 11.17
N LEU A 466 2.82 -2.00 10.86
CA LEU A 466 3.90 -1.59 11.76
C LEU A 466 3.85 -0.09 12.02
N ILE A 467 3.82 0.73 10.97
CA ILE A 467 3.87 2.20 11.09
C ILE A 467 2.63 2.72 11.82
N SER A 468 1.43 2.24 11.46
CA SER A 468 0.18 2.70 12.09
C SER A 468 0.09 2.28 13.56
N THR A 469 0.42 1.02 13.88
CA THR A 469 0.37 0.49 15.25
C THR A 469 1.44 1.10 16.15
N CYS A 470 2.65 1.33 15.63
CA CYS A 470 3.77 1.85 16.40
C CYS A 470 3.94 3.37 16.32
N LYS A 471 3.04 4.12 15.65
CA LYS A 471 3.13 5.58 15.46
C LYS A 471 3.51 6.36 16.75
N PRO A 472 2.90 6.09 17.94
CA PRO A 472 3.28 6.78 19.17
C PRO A 472 4.68 6.40 19.66
N MET A 473 5.06 5.13 19.51
CA MET A 473 6.34 4.59 19.94
C MET A 473 7.49 5.06 19.05
N ILE A 474 7.26 5.14 17.74
CA ILE A 474 8.18 5.71 16.76
C ILE A 474 8.52 7.15 17.16
N LYS A 475 7.49 7.97 17.43
CA LYS A 475 7.69 9.37 17.87
C LYS A 475 8.45 9.48 19.19
N LYS A 476 8.23 8.55 20.12
CA LYS A 476 8.83 8.58 21.46
C LYS A 476 10.27 8.08 21.49
N PHE A 477 10.57 7.00 20.79
CA PHE A 477 11.84 6.29 20.91
C PHE A 477 12.76 6.42 19.69
N CYS A 478 12.20 6.72 18.51
CA CYS A 478 12.88 6.62 17.23
C CYS A 478 12.68 7.86 16.34
N SER A 479 12.56 9.06 16.94
CA SER A 479 12.30 10.32 16.20
C SER A 479 13.37 10.64 15.16
N ASP A 480 14.62 10.24 15.42
CA ASP A 480 15.79 10.58 14.61
C ASP A 480 16.18 9.45 13.64
N THR A 481 15.36 8.40 13.55
CA THR A 481 15.60 7.24 12.69
C THR A 481 14.85 7.37 11.37
N GLU A 482 15.52 7.07 10.26
CA GLU A 482 14.88 6.97 8.95
C GLU A 482 13.78 5.90 8.96
N MET A 483 12.59 6.26 8.48
CA MET A 483 11.40 5.38 8.51
C MET A 483 11.64 4.04 7.80
N THR A 484 12.55 3.99 6.83
CA THR A 484 12.91 2.77 6.08
C THR A 484 13.57 1.70 6.93
N GLN A 485 14.19 2.08 8.06
CA GLN A 485 14.92 1.21 8.98
C GLN A 485 14.30 1.20 10.39
N ILE A 486 13.06 1.68 10.51
CA ILE A 486 12.44 1.92 11.81
C ILE A 486 12.29 0.66 12.66
N LEU A 487 12.14 -0.50 12.01
CA LEU A 487 12.04 -1.77 12.71
C LEU A 487 13.29 -2.05 13.54
N GLU A 488 14.48 -1.64 13.08
CA GLU A 488 15.71 -1.87 13.84
C GLU A 488 15.74 -1.08 15.15
N CYS A 489 15.40 0.21 15.10
CA CYS A 489 15.31 1.02 16.30
C CYS A 489 14.25 0.45 17.27
N LEU A 490 13.08 0.06 16.73
CA LEU A 490 12.00 -0.51 17.54
C LEU A 490 12.38 -1.85 18.20
N LYS A 491 13.20 -2.69 17.56
CA LYS A 491 13.72 -3.93 18.17
C LYS A 491 14.60 -3.63 19.38
N GLU A 492 15.53 -2.70 19.25
CA GLU A 492 16.44 -2.33 20.36
C GLU A 492 15.67 -1.76 21.56
N LYS A 493 14.53 -1.10 21.30
CA LYS A 493 13.68 -0.45 22.31
C LYS A 493 12.47 -1.29 22.74
N ARG A 494 12.35 -2.52 22.25
CA ARG A 494 11.17 -3.39 22.44
C ARG A 494 10.82 -3.63 23.92
N ASP A 495 11.85 -3.75 24.73
CA ASP A 495 11.74 -4.10 26.16
C ASP A 495 11.87 -2.87 27.08
N ASP A 496 12.02 -1.67 26.50
CA ASP A 496 12.09 -0.42 27.26
C ASP A 496 10.74 -0.05 27.89
N ASN A 497 10.81 0.63 29.03
CA ASN A 497 9.62 1.02 29.78
C ASN A 497 8.76 2.04 28.99
N GLY A 498 7.46 1.77 28.94
CA GLY A 498 6.49 2.56 28.18
C GLY A 498 6.44 2.23 26.69
N MET A 499 6.98 1.07 26.26
CA MET A 499 6.65 0.44 24.99
C MET A 499 5.25 -0.19 25.06
N GLU A 500 4.37 0.19 24.13
CA GLU A 500 3.00 -0.31 24.04
C GLU A 500 2.95 -1.80 23.69
N ARG A 501 1.99 -2.54 24.28
CA ARG A 501 1.87 -3.99 24.08
C ARG A 501 1.54 -4.37 22.64
N THR A 502 0.71 -3.57 21.96
CA THR A 502 0.34 -3.75 20.56
C THR A 502 1.54 -3.55 19.63
N CYS A 503 2.31 -2.49 19.85
CA CYS A 503 3.55 -2.24 19.11
C CYS A 503 4.59 -3.34 19.37
N ARG A 504 4.77 -3.78 20.63
CA ARG A 504 5.65 -4.91 20.96
C ARG A 504 5.27 -6.18 20.21
N LYS A 505 3.96 -6.48 20.13
CA LYS A 505 3.46 -7.68 19.43
C LYS A 505 3.78 -7.65 17.94
N ILE A 506 3.62 -6.52 17.26
CA ILE A 506 3.93 -6.42 15.83
C ILE A 506 5.45 -6.46 15.58
N ILE A 507 6.26 -5.85 16.44
CA ILE A 507 7.73 -5.96 16.37
C ILE A 507 8.14 -7.44 16.44
N LEU A 508 7.60 -8.19 17.42
CA LEU A 508 7.87 -9.63 17.54
C LEU A 508 7.42 -10.41 16.30
N LYS A 509 6.23 -10.11 15.75
CA LYS A 509 5.75 -10.75 14.53
C LYS A 509 6.72 -10.53 13.36
N ARG A 510 7.16 -9.28 13.12
CA ARG A 510 8.16 -8.98 12.08
C ARG A 510 9.50 -9.64 12.34
N MET A 511 9.92 -9.76 13.60
CA MET A 511 11.14 -10.51 13.94
C MET A 511 11.01 -12.00 13.60
N VAL A 512 9.86 -12.62 13.87
CA VAL A 512 9.58 -14.02 13.50
C VAL A 512 9.62 -14.19 11.98
N GLU A 513 8.97 -13.30 11.22
CA GLU A 513 9.01 -13.28 9.75
C GLU A 513 10.45 -13.17 9.21
N GLN A 514 11.32 -12.34 9.82
CA GLN A 514 12.73 -12.25 9.43
C GLN A 514 13.52 -13.53 9.70
N HIS A 515 13.17 -14.29 10.73
CA HIS A 515 13.87 -15.53 11.08
C HIS A 515 13.30 -16.76 10.35
N SER A 516 12.08 -16.67 9.80
CA SER A 516 11.44 -17.76 9.07
C SER A 516 12.11 -18.06 7.72
N ASP A 517 12.64 -17.05 7.03
CA ASP A 517 13.29 -17.24 5.74
C ASP A 517 14.43 -16.24 5.53
N TYR A 518 15.60 -16.74 5.10
CA TYR A 518 16.77 -15.88 4.85
C TYR A 518 16.51 -14.80 3.79
N ARG A 519 15.51 -14.98 2.91
CA ARG A 519 15.12 -14.00 1.88
C ARG A 519 14.30 -12.84 2.45
N LEU A 520 13.68 -13.03 3.63
CA LEU A 520 12.97 -12.01 4.41
C LEU A 520 13.89 -11.29 5.39
N ASN A 521 15.18 -11.65 5.44
CA ASN A 521 16.19 -10.95 6.23
C ASN A 521 17.24 -10.31 5.30
N PRO A 522 17.07 -9.02 4.92
CA PRO A 522 18.01 -8.35 4.00
C PRO A 522 19.44 -8.32 4.51
N ARG A 523 19.65 -8.14 5.83
CA ARG A 523 20.99 -8.10 6.45
C ARG A 523 21.69 -9.46 6.34
N LEU A 524 20.99 -10.54 6.69
CA LEU A 524 21.51 -11.91 6.54
C LEU A 524 21.83 -12.22 5.08
N LYS A 525 20.90 -11.93 4.18
CA LYS A 525 21.09 -12.19 2.74
C LYS A 525 22.30 -11.44 2.18
N GLN A 526 22.49 -10.19 2.59
CA GLN A 526 23.61 -9.36 2.15
C GLN A 526 24.94 -9.83 2.77
N ALA A 527 24.97 -10.01 4.09
CA ALA A 527 26.18 -10.43 4.82
C ALA A 527 26.67 -11.83 4.39
N CYS A 528 25.75 -12.74 4.11
CA CYS A 528 26.03 -14.14 3.74
C CYS A 528 25.89 -14.43 2.23
N ILE A 529 25.91 -13.41 1.37
CA ILE A 529 25.64 -13.56 -0.08
C ILE A 529 26.55 -14.58 -0.78
N ARG A 530 27.80 -14.72 -0.33
CA ARG A 530 28.77 -15.68 -0.86
C ARG A 530 28.75 -17.02 -0.13
N ASP A 531 28.38 -17.00 1.14
CA ASP A 531 28.43 -18.16 2.02
C ASP A 531 27.22 -19.08 1.81
N ILE A 532 26.03 -18.53 1.56
CA ILE A 532 24.80 -19.30 1.29
C ILE A 532 24.97 -20.23 0.08
N PRO A 533 25.36 -19.75 -1.13
CA PRO A 533 25.56 -20.65 -2.27
C PRO A 533 26.72 -21.63 -2.07
N LYS A 534 27.74 -21.24 -1.30
CA LYS A 534 28.95 -22.04 -1.08
C LYS A 534 28.71 -23.22 -0.13
N PHE A 535 27.96 -23.01 0.94
CA PHE A 535 27.84 -23.99 2.01
C PHE A 535 26.43 -24.59 2.18
N CYS A 536 25.39 -23.90 1.73
CA CYS A 536 23.99 -24.28 1.94
C CYS A 536 23.23 -24.52 0.63
N SER A 537 23.94 -24.73 -0.48
CA SER A 537 23.33 -25.03 -1.78
C SER A 537 22.54 -26.34 -1.80
N SER A 538 22.95 -27.35 -1.02
CA SER A 538 22.19 -28.61 -0.88
C SER A 538 20.79 -28.37 -0.29
N VAL A 539 20.71 -27.58 0.78
CA VAL A 539 19.43 -27.22 1.42
C VAL A 539 18.50 -26.49 0.45
N ILE A 540 19.07 -25.63 -0.40
CA ILE A 540 18.33 -24.93 -1.46
C ILE A 540 17.88 -25.91 -2.56
N ALA A 541 18.73 -26.85 -2.94
CA ALA A 541 18.45 -27.82 -4.01
C ALA A 541 17.45 -28.91 -3.60
N GLU A 542 17.39 -29.28 -2.32
CA GLU A 542 16.45 -30.25 -1.76
C GLU A 542 15.03 -29.69 -1.64
N ASN A 543 14.88 -28.37 -1.51
CA ASN A 543 13.60 -27.69 -1.36
C ASN A 543 13.18 -26.94 -2.65
N LYS A 544 13.26 -27.59 -3.81
CA LYS A 544 12.85 -26.98 -5.09
C LYS A 544 11.35 -26.61 -5.15
N ASP A 545 10.52 -27.37 -4.44
CA ASP A 545 9.06 -27.19 -4.42
C ASP A 545 8.59 -26.37 -3.21
N ALA A 546 9.48 -26.03 -2.27
CA ALA A 546 9.09 -25.29 -1.08
C ALA A 546 8.93 -23.79 -1.38
N THR A 547 7.80 -23.23 -0.99
CA THR A 547 7.57 -21.78 -1.04
C THR A 547 8.47 -21.03 -0.05
N GLU A 548 8.85 -21.69 1.06
CA GLU A 548 9.67 -21.17 2.16
C GLU A 548 10.71 -22.16 2.66
N PHE A 549 11.77 -21.65 3.28
CA PHE A 549 12.83 -22.47 3.85
C PHE A 549 12.66 -22.76 5.35
N GLU A 550 11.68 -22.16 6.05
CA GLU A 550 11.39 -22.40 7.48
C GLU A 550 12.64 -22.41 8.38
N GLY A 551 13.53 -21.43 8.18
CA GLY A 551 14.77 -21.30 8.93
C GLY A 551 15.89 -22.28 8.54
N LYS A 552 15.66 -23.24 7.63
CA LYS A 552 16.65 -24.28 7.25
C LYS A 552 17.97 -23.71 6.73
N VAL A 553 17.93 -22.62 5.96
CA VAL A 553 19.15 -21.97 5.46
C VAL A 553 19.92 -21.31 6.60
N THR A 554 19.23 -20.62 7.51
CA THR A 554 19.83 -20.04 8.72
C THR A 554 20.41 -21.14 9.62
N GLY A 555 19.70 -22.25 9.80
CA GLY A 555 20.17 -23.44 10.53
C GLY A 555 21.42 -24.05 9.90
N CYS A 556 21.49 -24.14 8.57
CA CYS A 556 22.70 -24.57 7.87
C CYS A 556 23.89 -23.63 8.16
N LEU A 557 23.70 -22.31 8.07
CA LEU A 557 24.77 -21.35 8.36
C LEU A 557 25.24 -21.44 9.82
N LYS A 558 24.32 -21.57 10.79
CA LYS A 558 24.62 -21.83 12.20
C LYS A 558 25.42 -23.13 12.37
N GLN A 559 25.07 -24.19 11.65
CA GLN A 559 25.82 -25.44 11.65
C GLN A 559 27.25 -25.26 11.10
N GLN A 560 27.43 -24.50 10.02
CA GLN A 560 28.77 -24.21 9.48
C GLN A 560 29.64 -23.41 10.45
N TYR A 561 29.04 -22.43 11.13
CA TYR A 561 29.70 -21.66 12.19
C TYR A 561 30.18 -22.58 13.32
N ARG A 562 29.32 -23.49 13.80
CA ARG A 562 29.66 -24.51 14.81
C ARG A 562 30.79 -25.45 14.37
N LYS A 563 30.83 -25.81 13.08
CA LYS A 563 31.88 -26.68 12.52
C LYS A 563 33.21 -25.95 12.29
N ASN A 564 33.34 -24.69 12.73
CA ASN A 564 34.49 -23.82 12.49
C ASN A 564 34.89 -23.76 11.00
N LYS A 565 33.92 -23.90 10.09
CA LYS A 565 34.15 -23.64 8.68
C LYS A 565 34.22 -22.13 8.50
N ARG A 566 35.20 -21.65 7.74
CA ARG A 566 35.42 -20.22 7.51
C ARG A 566 34.29 -19.63 6.66
N LEU A 567 33.25 -19.16 7.33
CA LEU A 567 32.28 -18.22 6.78
C LEU A 567 32.98 -16.86 6.58
N SER A 568 32.39 -15.97 5.78
CA SER A 568 32.91 -14.61 5.71
C SER A 568 32.70 -13.88 7.05
N ARG A 569 33.61 -12.97 7.43
CA ARG A 569 33.50 -12.21 8.69
C ARG A 569 32.16 -11.48 8.85
N LEU A 570 31.61 -10.95 7.76
CA LEU A 570 30.32 -10.28 7.77
C LEU A 570 29.19 -11.28 8.08
N CYS A 571 29.20 -12.45 7.43
CA CYS A 571 28.24 -13.51 7.71
C CYS A 571 28.37 -14.06 9.14
N GLU A 572 29.59 -14.28 9.63
CA GLU A 572 29.83 -14.75 11.01
C GLU A 572 29.23 -13.79 12.04
N ASN A 573 29.49 -12.49 11.91
CA ASN A 573 28.92 -11.48 12.81
C ASN A 573 27.39 -11.50 12.83
N GLU A 574 26.78 -11.66 11.65
CA GLU A 574 25.33 -11.69 11.51
C GLU A 574 24.73 -12.99 12.09
N ILE A 575 25.36 -14.14 11.87
CA ILE A 575 24.94 -15.42 12.46
C ILE A 575 25.02 -15.38 13.98
N VAL A 576 26.09 -14.81 14.54
CA VAL A 576 26.22 -14.62 15.99
C VAL A 576 25.12 -13.71 16.52
N ARG A 577 24.75 -12.64 15.80
CA ARG A 577 23.60 -11.79 16.18
C ARG A 577 22.30 -12.59 16.20
N LEU A 578 22.00 -13.35 15.14
CA LEU A 578 20.78 -14.16 15.07
C LEU A 578 20.73 -15.24 16.15
N MET A 579 21.87 -15.85 16.52
CA MET A 579 21.92 -16.80 17.63
C MET A 579 21.60 -16.12 18.97
N ARG A 580 22.02 -14.87 19.19
CA ARG A 580 21.68 -14.10 20.38
C ARG A 580 20.21 -13.66 20.40
N ASP A 581 19.67 -13.27 19.24
CA ASP A 581 18.26 -12.90 19.11
C ASP A 581 17.35 -14.09 19.51
N VAL A 582 17.62 -15.27 18.96
CA VAL A 582 16.93 -16.53 19.32
C VAL A 582 17.04 -16.85 20.80
N ALA A 583 18.21 -16.63 21.41
CA ALA A 583 18.42 -16.93 22.82
C ALA A 583 17.61 -16.03 23.77
N GLN A 584 17.12 -14.88 23.29
CA GLN A 584 16.23 -13.99 24.04
C GLN A 584 14.76 -14.36 23.88
N ASP A 585 14.37 -14.87 22.70
CA ASP A 585 13.00 -15.27 22.40
C ASP A 585 12.98 -16.50 21.48
N TYR A 586 12.53 -17.62 22.05
CA TYR A 586 12.47 -18.92 21.36
C TYR A 586 11.57 -18.90 20.12
N ASN A 587 10.61 -17.95 20.02
CA ASN A 587 9.73 -17.82 18.86
C ASN A 587 10.50 -17.46 17.58
N LEU A 588 11.71 -16.93 17.71
CA LEU A 588 12.58 -16.57 16.60
C LEU A 588 13.33 -17.77 16.02
N ASP A 589 13.11 -18.98 16.54
CA ASP A 589 13.63 -20.22 15.95
C ASP A 589 12.48 -21.09 15.41
N PRO A 590 12.12 -20.94 14.12
CA PRO A 590 11.00 -21.66 13.52
C PRO A 590 11.11 -23.18 13.64
N GLN A 591 12.35 -23.72 13.58
CA GLN A 591 12.60 -25.15 13.66
C GLN A 591 12.33 -25.68 15.07
N LEU A 592 12.79 -24.95 16.09
CA LEU A 592 12.52 -25.26 17.48
C LEU A 592 11.02 -25.17 17.79
N VAL A 593 10.36 -24.08 17.41
CA VAL A 593 8.93 -23.86 17.68
C VAL A 593 8.10 -24.97 17.05
N HIS A 594 8.39 -25.34 15.81
CA HIS A 594 7.71 -26.42 15.13
C HIS A 594 7.95 -27.77 15.83
N ALA A 595 9.20 -28.12 16.08
CA ALA A 595 9.58 -29.42 16.65
C ALA A 595 9.11 -29.61 18.10
N CYS A 596 9.12 -28.55 18.91
CA CYS A 596 8.81 -28.58 20.35
C CYS A 596 7.43 -28.04 20.72
N SER A 597 6.54 -27.80 19.74
CA SER A 597 5.22 -27.19 19.97
C SER A 597 4.40 -27.88 21.06
N THR A 598 4.41 -29.23 21.09
CA THR A 598 3.65 -30.04 22.05
C THR A 598 4.27 -29.96 23.45
N GLU A 599 5.58 -30.12 23.56
CA GLU A 599 6.31 -30.04 24.82
C GLU A 599 6.21 -28.67 25.46
N VAL A 600 6.26 -27.60 24.67
CA VAL A 600 6.12 -26.23 25.19
C VAL A 600 4.74 -26.06 25.83
N GLN A 601 3.67 -26.45 25.13
CA GLN A 601 2.30 -26.32 25.64
C GLN A 601 2.04 -27.16 26.89
N GLN A 602 2.59 -28.37 26.96
CA GLN A 602 2.31 -29.31 28.06
C GLN A 602 3.24 -29.14 29.26
N LYS A 603 4.50 -28.75 29.04
CA LYS A 603 5.57 -28.86 30.04
C LYS A 603 6.27 -27.54 30.38
N CYS A 604 6.11 -26.50 29.56
CA CYS A 604 6.81 -25.21 29.71
C CYS A 604 5.91 -23.97 29.55
N ALA A 605 4.58 -24.11 29.52
CA ALA A 605 3.67 -23.00 29.20
C ALA A 605 3.71 -21.85 30.21
N ASP A 606 3.93 -22.15 31.49
CA ASP A 606 3.97 -21.16 32.58
C ASP A 606 5.39 -20.62 32.86
N GLU A 607 6.41 -21.11 32.15
CA GLU A 607 7.79 -20.74 32.40
C GLU A 607 8.17 -19.44 31.66
N PRO A 608 8.80 -18.46 32.35
CA PRO A 608 9.16 -17.19 31.74
C PRO A 608 10.25 -17.32 30.67
N ASN A 609 11.08 -18.36 30.76
CA ASN A 609 12.08 -18.69 29.75
C ASN A 609 11.86 -20.12 29.24
N ILE A 610 11.13 -20.21 28.13
CA ILE A 610 10.78 -21.49 27.50
C ILE A 610 12.03 -22.24 27.01
N GLU A 611 13.05 -21.54 26.49
CA GLU A 611 14.30 -22.19 26.09
C GLU A 611 15.00 -22.87 27.27
N GLU A 612 15.11 -22.19 28.42
CA GLU A 612 15.70 -22.76 29.62
C GLU A 612 14.87 -23.92 30.17
N CYS A 613 13.54 -23.80 30.15
CA CYS A 613 12.65 -24.92 30.51
C CYS A 613 12.92 -26.14 29.63
N LEU A 614 12.99 -25.98 28.31
CA LEU A 614 13.28 -27.07 27.37
C LEU A 614 14.66 -27.70 27.65
N LYS A 615 15.70 -26.90 27.96
CA LYS A 615 17.03 -27.41 28.36
C LYS A 615 16.97 -28.25 29.65
N ILE A 616 16.22 -27.79 30.66
CA ILE A 616 16.05 -28.53 31.93
C ILE A 616 15.31 -29.86 31.68
N LYS A 617 14.23 -29.82 30.90
CA LYS A 617 13.45 -31.03 30.53
C LYS A 617 14.29 -32.00 29.69
N PHE A 618 15.15 -31.48 28.82
CA PHE A 618 16.12 -32.28 28.06
C PHE A 618 17.10 -33.01 28.99
N GLN A 619 17.71 -32.30 29.95
CA GLN A 619 18.64 -32.90 30.93
C GLN A 619 17.97 -33.99 31.77
N LYS A 620 16.71 -33.77 32.18
CA LYS A 620 15.91 -34.75 32.93
C LYS A 620 15.36 -35.90 32.07
N LYS A 621 15.61 -35.88 30.75
CA LYS A 621 15.10 -36.86 29.78
C LYS A 621 13.57 -36.91 29.72
N GLU A 622 12.92 -35.78 29.98
CA GLU A 622 11.46 -35.63 29.99
C GLU A 622 10.88 -35.18 28.63
N LEU A 623 11.72 -35.01 27.60
CA LEU A 623 11.28 -34.67 26.25
C LEU A 623 11.01 -35.95 25.44
N GLU A 624 9.78 -36.14 24.99
CA GLU A 624 9.32 -37.37 24.33
C GLU A 624 9.60 -37.31 22.82
N ASN A 625 9.23 -36.20 22.17
CA ASN A 625 9.45 -36.01 20.74
C ASN A 625 10.95 -36.03 20.41
N SER A 626 11.35 -36.94 19.51
CA SER A 626 12.73 -37.07 19.05
C SER A 626 13.22 -35.84 18.29
N ASP A 627 12.33 -35.17 17.55
CA ASP A 627 12.68 -33.97 16.79
C ASP A 627 12.88 -32.80 17.74
N CYS A 628 12.00 -32.61 18.73
CA CYS A 628 12.22 -31.61 19.77
C CYS A 628 13.54 -31.84 20.52
N ARG A 629 13.83 -33.10 20.90
CA ARG A 629 15.12 -33.45 21.54
C ARG A 629 16.31 -33.09 20.66
N ARG A 630 16.23 -33.32 19.36
CA ARG A 630 17.30 -32.98 18.41
C ARG A 630 17.50 -31.47 18.29
N GLU A 631 16.41 -30.71 18.21
CA GLU A 631 16.47 -29.24 18.15
C GLU A 631 16.97 -28.62 19.45
N VAL A 632 16.58 -29.14 20.61
CA VAL A 632 17.14 -28.70 21.91
C VAL A 632 18.63 -29.05 22.02
N ALA A 633 19.05 -30.22 21.53
CA ALA A 633 20.47 -30.56 21.43
C ALA A 633 21.23 -29.58 20.51
N ARG A 634 20.63 -29.17 19.37
CA ARG A 634 21.20 -28.13 18.49
C ARG A 634 21.41 -26.81 19.25
N LEU A 635 20.43 -26.33 20.01
CA LEU A 635 20.55 -25.10 20.81
C LEU A 635 21.66 -25.20 21.86
N ILE A 636 21.74 -26.33 22.55
CA ILE A 636 22.80 -26.60 23.53
C ILE A 636 24.18 -26.48 22.88
N PHE A 637 24.34 -27.01 21.65
CA PHE A 637 25.58 -26.85 20.90
C PHE A 637 25.83 -25.44 20.36
N GLU A 638 24.78 -24.66 20.10
CA GLU A 638 24.91 -23.24 19.77
C GLU A 638 25.50 -22.47 20.96
N GLY A 639 25.00 -22.70 22.18
CA GLY A 639 25.61 -22.17 23.41
C GLY A 639 27.04 -22.65 23.67
N LYS A 640 27.38 -23.87 23.23
CA LYS A 640 28.78 -24.36 23.25
C LYS A 640 29.68 -23.61 22.27
N ALA A 641 29.16 -23.24 21.11
CA ALA A 641 29.89 -22.52 20.06
C ALA A 641 30.03 -21.02 20.34
N ASP A 642 29.12 -20.42 21.11
CA ASP A 642 29.30 -19.09 21.68
C ASP A 642 28.56 -19.01 23.02
N ILE A 643 29.31 -18.78 24.11
CA ILE A 643 28.75 -18.70 25.45
C ILE A 643 27.68 -17.60 25.56
N GLN A 644 27.76 -16.55 24.73
CA GLN A 644 26.79 -15.46 24.70
C GLN A 644 25.42 -15.88 24.12
N SER A 645 25.36 -17.02 23.43
CA SER A 645 24.11 -17.66 23.00
C SER A 645 23.45 -18.48 24.11
N ASP A 646 24.04 -18.53 25.31
CA ASP A 646 23.39 -18.99 26.54
C ASP A 646 23.34 -17.82 27.54
N PRO A 647 22.28 -16.98 27.51
CA PRO A 647 22.22 -15.75 28.29
C PRO A 647 22.30 -16.00 29.80
N LEU A 648 21.79 -17.14 30.29
CA LEU A 648 21.83 -17.49 31.69
C LEU A 648 23.26 -17.86 32.12
N LEU A 649 23.92 -18.74 31.37
CA LEU A 649 25.32 -19.11 31.64
C LEU A 649 26.24 -17.89 31.51
N TYR A 650 26.09 -17.10 30.45
CA TYR A 650 26.91 -15.91 30.23
C TYR A 650 26.73 -14.90 31.37
N ARG A 651 25.49 -14.61 31.79
CA ARG A 651 25.21 -13.67 32.89
C ARG A 651 25.87 -14.09 34.19
N ILE A 652 25.87 -15.39 34.49
CA ILE A 652 26.48 -15.93 35.72
C ILE A 652 28.01 -15.89 35.62
N CYS A 653 28.58 -16.24 34.47
CA CYS A 653 30.04 -16.35 34.28
C CYS A 653 30.73 -15.07 33.77
N VAL A 654 30.01 -13.97 33.50
CA VAL A 654 30.58 -12.78 32.85
C VAL A 654 31.75 -12.16 33.63
N THR A 655 31.70 -12.19 34.95
CA THR A 655 32.75 -11.67 35.82
C THR A 655 34.01 -12.53 35.70
N ASP A 656 33.88 -13.84 35.72
CA ASP A 656 34.99 -14.79 35.53
C ASP A 656 35.59 -14.69 34.13
N ILE A 657 34.75 -14.53 33.09
CA ILE A 657 35.20 -14.30 31.71
C ILE A 657 36.05 -13.03 31.63
N LYS A 658 35.62 -11.94 32.28
CA LYS A 658 36.37 -10.67 32.30
C LYS A 658 37.69 -10.78 33.07
N HIS A 659 37.74 -11.58 34.14
CA HIS A 659 38.95 -11.73 34.94
C HIS A 659 39.98 -12.68 34.31
N PHE A 660 39.54 -13.79 33.75
CA PHE A 660 40.44 -14.86 33.32
C PHE A 660 40.54 -15.02 31.79
N CYS A 661 39.55 -14.55 31.04
CA CYS A 661 39.43 -14.75 29.60
C CYS A 661 39.25 -13.43 28.82
N SER A 662 39.73 -12.29 29.36
CA SER A 662 39.53 -10.95 28.77
C SER A 662 40.09 -10.82 27.35
N ASP A 663 41.24 -11.45 27.09
CA ASP A 663 41.96 -11.34 25.83
C ASP A 663 41.46 -12.33 24.78
N ILE A 664 40.48 -13.17 25.15
CA ILE A 664 39.95 -14.22 24.28
C ILE A 664 38.71 -13.69 23.55
N PRO A 665 38.75 -13.62 22.21
CA PRO A 665 37.60 -13.14 21.45
C PRO A 665 36.43 -14.11 21.55
N ALA A 666 35.21 -13.56 21.69
CA ALA A 666 33.96 -14.31 21.73
C ALA A 666 33.74 -15.15 20.45
N GLY A 667 32.87 -16.17 20.54
CA GLY A 667 32.59 -17.08 19.44
C GLY A 667 33.57 -18.26 19.29
N HIS A 668 33.21 -19.20 18.41
CA HIS A 668 33.90 -20.48 18.16
C HIS A 668 34.26 -21.30 19.41
N GLY A 669 33.52 -21.10 20.51
CA GLY A 669 33.70 -21.78 21.79
C GLY A 669 34.96 -21.35 22.56
N ARG A 670 35.66 -20.29 22.14
CA ARG A 670 36.96 -19.93 22.74
C ARG A 670 36.85 -19.52 24.21
N GLN A 671 35.89 -18.65 24.53
CA GLN A 671 35.65 -18.20 25.91
C GLN A 671 35.16 -19.35 26.79
N LEU A 672 34.29 -20.21 26.25
CA LEU A 672 33.84 -21.41 26.98
C LEU A 672 35.01 -22.37 27.23
N SER A 673 35.86 -22.60 26.23
CA SER A 673 37.05 -23.44 26.36
C SER A 673 38.00 -22.92 27.45
N CYS A 674 38.19 -21.61 27.54
CA CYS A 674 38.97 -20.99 28.61
C CYS A 674 38.40 -21.31 29.99
N LEU A 675 37.08 -21.13 30.18
CA LEU A 675 36.42 -21.46 31.44
C LEU A 675 36.50 -22.95 31.78
N LEU A 676 36.39 -23.84 30.78
CA LEU A 676 36.51 -25.28 30.98
C LEU A 676 37.92 -25.69 31.43
N THR A 677 38.98 -25.11 30.87
CA THR A 677 40.36 -25.35 31.32
C THR A 677 40.57 -24.92 32.78
N ILE A 678 39.92 -23.84 33.21
CA ILE A 678 39.96 -23.40 34.62
C ILE A 678 39.17 -24.37 35.51
N LEU A 679 38.00 -24.84 35.04
CA LEU A 679 37.15 -25.79 35.76
C LEU A 679 37.86 -27.15 35.98
N GLU A 680 38.61 -27.62 34.99
CA GLU A 680 39.37 -28.89 35.03
C GLU A 680 40.62 -28.81 35.94
N GLY A 681 41.00 -27.61 36.39
CA GLY A 681 42.13 -27.39 37.32
C GLY A 681 43.48 -27.27 36.63
N ASP A 682 43.51 -27.09 35.31
CA ASP A 682 44.74 -26.97 34.52
C ASP A 682 45.46 -25.61 34.73
N THR A 683 44.78 -24.64 35.32
CA THR A 683 45.34 -23.33 35.72
C THR A 683 45.50 -23.25 37.25
N PRO A 684 46.73 -23.38 37.79
CA PRO A 684 46.97 -23.49 39.23
C PRO A 684 46.58 -22.27 40.09
N SER A 685 46.35 -21.12 39.46
CA SER A 685 46.11 -19.82 40.13
C SER A 685 44.75 -19.20 39.82
N ALA A 686 43.86 -19.91 39.12
CA ALA A 686 42.54 -19.41 38.76
C ALA A 686 41.45 -20.34 39.31
N SER A 687 40.48 -19.76 40.02
CA SER A 687 39.27 -20.46 40.48
C SER A 687 38.07 -19.65 40.03
N LEU A 688 37.11 -20.33 39.41
CA LEU A 688 35.83 -19.73 39.04
C LEU A 688 35.02 -19.39 40.31
N SER A 689 34.11 -18.43 40.19
CA SER A 689 33.08 -18.22 41.21
C SER A 689 32.24 -19.49 41.42
N GLU A 690 31.75 -19.73 42.64
CA GLU A 690 30.94 -20.92 42.93
C GLU A 690 29.67 -21.01 42.07
N GLU A 691 29.06 -19.86 41.77
CA GLU A 691 27.89 -19.77 40.90
C GLU A 691 28.21 -20.15 39.45
N CYS A 692 29.29 -19.61 38.87
CA CYS A 692 29.74 -19.96 37.53
C CYS A 692 30.17 -21.42 37.46
N ARG A 693 30.95 -21.90 38.43
CA ARG A 693 31.40 -23.29 38.53
C ARG A 693 30.22 -24.27 38.54
N THR A 694 29.22 -24.00 39.38
CA THR A 694 28.02 -24.85 39.48
C THR A 694 27.22 -24.83 38.18
N MET A 695 26.97 -23.67 37.60
CA MET A 695 26.20 -23.55 36.36
C MET A 695 26.93 -24.18 35.17
N LEU A 696 28.24 -23.91 35.04
CA LEU A 696 29.08 -24.48 34.00
C LEU A 696 29.14 -26.00 34.09
N SER A 697 29.26 -26.56 35.29
CA SER A 697 29.23 -28.02 35.50
C SER A 697 27.91 -28.64 35.03
N LYS A 698 26.76 -28.03 35.35
CA LYS A 698 25.45 -28.47 34.84
C LYS A 698 25.38 -28.43 33.32
N ARG A 699 25.98 -27.41 32.70
CA ARG A 699 26.02 -27.29 31.22
C ARG A 699 26.96 -28.30 30.57
N VAL A 700 28.06 -28.68 31.22
CA VAL A 700 28.95 -29.77 30.76
C VAL A 700 28.20 -31.09 30.64
N GLU A 701 27.42 -31.47 31.67
CA GLU A 701 26.56 -32.66 31.61
C GLU A 701 25.56 -32.60 30.44
N MET A 702 24.95 -31.43 30.21
CA MET A 702 24.05 -31.23 29.07
C MET A 702 24.78 -31.38 27.73
N PHE A 703 26.02 -30.89 27.60
CA PHE A 703 26.81 -31.04 26.36
C PHE A 703 27.12 -32.50 26.04
N GLU A 704 27.43 -33.31 27.06
CA GLU A 704 27.69 -34.73 26.90
C GLU A 704 26.44 -35.48 26.43
N TYR A 705 25.29 -35.20 27.07
CA TYR A 705 24.03 -35.83 26.67
C TYR A 705 23.59 -35.36 25.27
N ALA A 706 23.76 -34.08 24.93
CA ALA A 706 23.49 -33.56 23.58
C ALA A 706 24.34 -34.27 22.51
N ALA A 707 25.60 -34.61 22.81
CA ALA A 707 26.47 -35.39 21.92
C ALA A 707 26.01 -36.83 21.71
N GLN A 708 25.30 -37.42 22.67
CA GLN A 708 24.68 -38.74 22.52
C GLN A 708 23.40 -38.68 21.67
N VAL A 709 22.60 -37.63 21.84
CA VAL A 709 21.31 -37.45 21.12
C VAL A 709 21.52 -37.05 19.66
N ALA A 710 22.54 -36.26 19.35
CA ALA A 710 22.90 -35.85 18.00
C ALA A 710 24.41 -36.12 17.76
N PRO A 711 24.79 -37.38 17.49
CA PRO A 711 26.18 -37.75 17.25
C PRO A 711 26.70 -37.17 15.94
N ALA A 712 28.03 -37.02 15.84
CA ALA A 712 28.71 -36.58 14.63
C ALA A 712 28.39 -37.50 13.44
N GLU A 713 27.77 -36.96 12.38
CA GLU A 713 27.27 -37.76 11.25
C GLU A 713 28.36 -38.26 10.30
N THR A 714 29.62 -37.81 10.44
CA THR A 714 30.72 -38.19 9.54
C THR A 714 31.97 -38.68 10.29
N VAL A 715 32.68 -39.65 9.67
CA VAL A 715 33.93 -40.22 10.21
C VAL A 715 35.02 -39.15 10.38
N GLU A 716 35.06 -38.13 9.51
CA GLU A 716 35.97 -36.98 9.64
C GLU A 716 35.68 -36.14 10.89
N GLU A 717 34.41 -36.04 11.28
CA GLU A 717 33.94 -35.30 12.45
C GLU A 717 34.21 -36.07 13.75
N LEU A 718 34.11 -37.41 13.71
CA LEU A 718 34.56 -38.30 14.78
C LEU A 718 36.10 -38.22 14.99
N ILE A 719 36.88 -38.24 13.90
CA ILE A 719 38.34 -38.10 13.95
C ILE A 719 38.75 -36.74 14.55
N ARG A 720 38.03 -35.66 14.23
CA ARG A 720 38.30 -34.33 14.79
C ARG A 720 37.90 -34.19 16.26
N GLN A 721 36.78 -34.79 16.68
CA GLN A 721 36.43 -34.86 18.11
C GLN A 721 37.49 -35.60 18.91
N VAL A 722 38.00 -36.72 18.39
CA VAL A 722 39.10 -37.47 18.99
C VAL A 722 40.42 -36.66 18.98
N ALA A 723 40.68 -35.89 17.92
CA ALA A 723 41.87 -35.06 17.80
C ALA A 723 41.89 -33.82 18.70
N ASN A 724 40.71 -33.31 19.09
CA ASN A 724 40.57 -32.18 20.01
C ASN A 724 40.28 -32.62 21.46
N SER A 725 40.17 -33.93 21.72
CA SER A 725 39.98 -34.46 23.06
C SER A 725 41.27 -34.34 23.89
N PRO A 726 41.20 -33.99 25.19
CA PRO A 726 42.36 -34.06 26.09
C PRO A 726 42.95 -35.49 26.17
N SER A 727 42.16 -36.51 25.84
CA SER A 727 42.59 -37.92 25.76
C SER A 727 43.06 -38.37 24.36
N ARG A 728 43.36 -37.44 23.43
CA ARG A 728 43.83 -37.75 22.07
C ARG A 728 44.95 -38.79 22.03
N ASN A 729 45.93 -38.67 22.93
CA ASN A 729 47.07 -39.57 22.99
C ASN A 729 46.67 -41.02 23.33
N TYR A 730 45.64 -41.20 24.17
CA TYR A 730 45.09 -42.50 24.50
C TYR A 730 44.44 -43.16 23.27
N PHE A 731 43.61 -42.42 22.53
CA PHE A 731 42.96 -42.94 21.32
C PHE A 731 43.97 -43.29 20.22
N ILE A 732 45.03 -42.49 20.04
CA ILE A 732 46.11 -42.79 19.09
C ILE A 732 46.80 -44.11 19.45
N VAL A 733 47.10 -44.34 20.72
CA VAL A 733 47.73 -45.59 21.21
C VAL A 733 46.80 -46.79 20.98
N VAL A 734 45.50 -46.66 21.25
CA VAL A 734 44.52 -47.72 21.01
C VAL A 734 44.41 -48.06 19.52
N ILE A 735 44.33 -47.06 18.64
CA ILE A 735 44.24 -47.27 17.19
C ILE A 735 45.52 -47.93 16.66
N LEU A 736 46.70 -47.48 17.09
CA LEU A 736 47.98 -48.12 16.76
C LEU A 736 48.04 -49.57 17.27
N GLY A 737 47.51 -49.84 18.46
CA GLY A 737 47.38 -51.19 19.02
C GLY A 737 46.47 -52.10 18.19
N CYS A 738 45.32 -51.58 17.74
CA CYS A 738 44.41 -52.33 16.86
C CYS A 738 45.05 -52.61 15.49
N LEU A 739 45.71 -51.62 14.88
CA LEU A 739 46.38 -51.78 13.57
C LEU A 739 47.54 -52.78 13.65
N THR A 740 48.33 -52.74 14.73
CA THR A 740 49.39 -53.73 14.96
C THR A 740 48.81 -55.14 15.20
N GLY A 741 47.70 -55.26 15.94
CA GLY A 741 46.97 -56.52 16.10
C GLY A 741 46.46 -57.10 14.78
N ILE A 742 45.87 -56.26 13.91
CA ILE A 742 45.41 -56.67 12.57
C ILE A 742 46.60 -57.07 11.68
N PHE A 743 47.70 -56.33 11.72
CA PHE A 743 48.91 -56.62 10.95
C PHE A 743 49.54 -57.95 11.37
N ILE A 744 49.65 -58.20 12.68
CA ILE A 744 50.15 -59.46 13.23
C ILE A 744 49.19 -60.61 12.86
N GLY A 745 47.88 -60.43 13.03
CA GLY A 745 46.86 -61.41 12.62
C GLY A 745 46.90 -61.72 11.13
N GLY A 746 47.10 -60.70 10.28
CA GLY A 746 47.25 -60.86 8.83
C GLY A 746 48.53 -61.60 8.42
N LEU A 747 49.63 -61.40 9.16
CA LEU A 747 50.88 -62.15 8.96
C LEU A 747 50.75 -63.64 9.33
N PHE A 748 49.97 -63.97 10.36
CA PHE A 748 49.72 -65.35 10.76
C PHE A 748 48.67 -66.03 9.84
N CYS A 749 47.62 -65.33 9.43
CA CYS A 749 46.58 -65.86 8.52
C CYS A 749 47.05 -65.94 7.05
N GLY A 750 47.94 -65.04 6.60
CA GLY A 750 48.51 -65.05 5.25
C GLY A 750 49.45 -66.22 4.95
N ARG A 751 49.95 -66.91 5.99
CA ARG A 751 50.74 -68.14 5.84
C ARG A 751 49.90 -69.40 5.69
N VAL A 752 48.60 -69.36 6.00
CA VAL A 752 47.72 -70.55 5.95
C VAL A 752 47.06 -70.75 4.57
N THR A 753 47.00 -69.72 3.71
CA THR A 753 46.24 -69.77 2.44
C THR A 753 47.05 -69.92 1.15
N LYS A 754 48.38 -70.11 1.21
CA LYS A 754 49.17 -70.50 0.01
C LYS A 754 49.28 -72.02 -0.15
N ARG A 755 48.20 -72.67 -0.59
CA ARG A 755 48.25 -73.92 -1.37
C ARG A 755 47.53 -73.69 -2.69
N VAL A 756 48.28 -73.39 -3.75
CA VAL A 756 47.77 -73.29 -5.12
C VAL A 756 48.04 -74.62 -5.83
N PRO A 757 47.06 -75.26 -6.50
CA PRO A 757 47.24 -76.52 -7.19
C PRO A 757 48.10 -76.37 -8.47
N ILE A 758 48.88 -77.41 -8.77
CA ILE A 758 49.94 -77.47 -9.81
C ILE A 758 49.42 -77.34 -11.26
N SER A 759 48.11 -77.25 -11.51
CA SER A 759 47.53 -77.29 -12.86
C SER A 759 47.50 -75.97 -13.64
N MET A 760 48.04 -74.87 -13.11
CA MET A 760 47.96 -73.53 -13.76
C MET A 760 49.30 -72.92 -14.20
N LYS A 761 50.34 -73.73 -14.45
CA LYS A 761 51.51 -73.28 -15.22
C LYS A 761 51.56 -74.00 -16.56
N ASN A 762 50.92 -73.39 -17.57
CA ASN A 762 51.34 -73.35 -18.98
C ASN A 762 50.28 -72.66 -19.84
N LYS A 763 50.43 -71.34 -20.03
CA LYS A 763 50.31 -70.63 -21.32
C LYS A 763 50.83 -69.21 -21.16
#